data_AF-A0A9W9M111-F1
#
_entry.id   AF-A0A9W9M111-F1
#
_cell.length_a   1.000
_cell.length_b   1.000
_cell.length_c   1.000
_cell.angle_alpha   90.00
_cell.angle_beta   90.00
_cell.angle_gamma   90.00
#
_symmetry.space_group_name_H-M   'P 1'
#
loop_
_entity.id
_entity.type
_entity.pdbx_description
1 polymer ?
#
loop_
_entity_poly.entity_id
_entity_poly.type
_entity_poly.pdbx_seq_one_letter_code
_entity_poly.pdbx_strand_id
1 'polypeptide(L)'
;MNRLDATEPQWPVESTLREDNPNENHSRVIVFKAQKAKSWNPLRLVAIGSISIALWVAIRVRDIMQRQDIDPLDFAARSTMVLSEIPLIDGHNDLPFLVRLQLNNQIYGGHLPFGKGLASHTDLKRMQQGKVGGQFWSVFVECPRILHLDDPNHSVRDTLEQIDVAKRLVAEYSELQYCETAACARQAFKSKKISSMLGAEGLHQIGSSIAVIRQMYELGVRYITLTHNCDNAFATAATTVTETGKDNGLSDFGRAAIHEMNRLGMMIDLSHTSHRTMRDAIAVARAPVIFSHSACYALAKSLRNTPDDVLRMLQQNGGVIMIFFANKFIRPDNPVKASLEDVVDHIFHAASLAGWDHVGIGSDFDGTPTVADGIEDVSAYPKLIEAVMRRGATDEQVRKHQLGFNSTSMLEAIRPTLPPNRHPNTGYQGSSSLDSLLGNVRQQTMLFGDLEAGSTFLPVGRDDEGPADSTHFMNNASTIEGAQLLETLAISKINTTIVRFFSDWKGNGLESHVGAFLVQPFADAVMEEIVTLQRAENFRSDLLVLSQRLFENSSRAVDIHRLMTLQDFIDQYTGPNLRWETMGVILTLVGIAATEFRAPYALYRTEQERQTLRMDLIQFGNKCSIFCEALDVLNDVHILFLYQTFQVQSVFYGDQSLKTWRRLNDAACALLAAGLHESIQEPCDIPFFLVEVRKRIFSRLYSIDISLATFLGRPPRMSKKFCCIKLPLDIDEKCYSLSGTTLSRELEQLDHAGWNSQGHIRASAVMRWSTITAMVREETLELLLGGNISNMHRRIIDLHHEISQAWENLPSFLRASSHELWDVEKPRTEMECLHMIRILYLQSAFLIEWAAWRHGIEHSSLFQSAMKLICSVNDALVRREQLPNLGFISLAWRVASCALPAAGALALYLLQPSSRCRFKELDPPSRRQVIENLSVLIAHMDILHSPHDGNFKLFSQAKRSLQSVVDMLLQPLNPLGMETSSTSLNAEMPSADWMVPDCCGFDGDFW
;
A
#
# COMPACT_ATOMS: atom_id res chain seq x y z
N MET A 1 -5.19 49.55 -61.01
CA MET A 1 -4.42 49.24 -62.24
C MET A 1 -3.52 48.06 -61.92
N ASN A 2 -3.51 47.03 -62.78
CA ASN A 2 -2.53 45.92 -62.93
C ASN A 2 -2.11 45.13 -61.65
N ARG A 3 -2.35 43.81 -61.57
CA ARG A 3 -1.71 42.68 -62.32
C ARG A 3 -0.23 42.50 -61.97
N LEU A 4 0.28 41.33 -61.57
CA LEU A 4 -0.32 39.99 -61.28
C LEU A 4 0.28 39.46 -59.92
N ASP A 5 0.15 38.24 -59.40
CA ASP A 5 -0.47 36.93 -59.76
C ASP A 5 -0.60 36.09 -58.44
N ALA A 6 -1.12 34.86 -58.29
CA ALA A 6 -1.76 33.84 -59.15
C ALA A 6 -2.65 32.87 -58.29
N THR A 7 -3.28 31.88 -58.95
CA THR A 7 -3.66 30.50 -58.47
C THR A 7 -3.72 30.22 -56.95
N GLU A 8 -4.85 29.96 -56.28
CA GLU A 8 -6.15 29.36 -56.71
C GLU A 8 -6.04 27.94 -57.32
N PRO A 9 -7.09 27.08 -57.36
CA PRO A 9 -8.50 27.24 -56.93
C PRO A 9 -8.89 26.21 -55.82
N GLN A 10 -10.13 25.91 -55.38
CA GLN A 10 -11.51 26.17 -55.86
C GLN A 10 -12.43 26.78 -54.77
N TRP A 11 -13.70 26.37 -54.64
CA TRP A 11 -14.82 27.26 -54.21
C TRP A 11 -15.75 26.72 -53.10
N PRO A 12 -16.48 27.58 -52.34
CA PRO A 12 -17.36 27.21 -51.22
C PRO A 12 -18.79 27.83 -51.31
N VAL A 13 -19.33 28.36 -50.18
CA VAL A 13 -20.62 29.09 -49.94
C VAL A 13 -21.93 28.28 -50.12
N GLU A 14 -23.10 28.60 -49.52
CA GLU A 14 -23.67 29.82 -48.87
C GLU A 14 -24.07 29.59 -47.39
N SER A 15 -24.08 30.56 -46.45
CA SER A 15 -24.98 31.74 -46.25
C SER A 15 -26.45 31.37 -45.89
N THR A 16 -27.19 32.04 -44.98
CA THR A 16 -27.00 33.32 -44.25
C THR A 16 -27.68 33.30 -42.84
N LEU A 17 -27.54 34.39 -42.06
CA LEU A 17 -28.11 34.60 -40.70
C LEU A 17 -29.61 34.95 -40.70
N ARG A 18 -30.41 34.46 -39.70
CA ARG A 18 -31.31 35.30 -38.86
C ARG A 18 -32.03 34.59 -37.70
N GLU A 19 -32.76 35.39 -36.90
CA GLU A 19 -33.27 35.14 -35.53
C GLU A 19 -34.68 34.50 -35.42
N ASP A 20 -34.98 33.99 -34.21
CA ASP A 20 -36.27 33.83 -33.49
C ASP A 20 -37.46 32.98 -34.01
N ASN A 21 -37.73 31.88 -33.26
CA ASN A 21 -38.95 31.50 -32.47
C ASN A 21 -40.40 31.88 -32.95
N PRO A 22 -41.48 31.16 -32.53
CA PRO A 22 -41.59 29.88 -31.78
C PRO A 22 -42.69 28.90 -32.31
N ASN A 23 -43.05 27.90 -31.47
CA ASN A 23 -44.33 27.12 -31.41
C ASN A 23 -44.62 25.91 -32.33
N GLU A 24 -44.71 24.75 -31.67
CA GLU A 24 -45.73 23.66 -31.71
C GLU A 24 -46.39 23.10 -33.01
N ASN A 25 -46.59 21.76 -32.96
CA ASN A 25 -47.72 20.99 -33.48
C ASN A 25 -48.06 21.01 -34.99
N HIS A 26 -47.66 19.97 -35.74
CA HIS A 26 -48.49 18.73 -35.82
C HIS A 26 -47.96 17.66 -36.82
N SER A 27 -48.04 16.40 -36.37
CA SER A 27 -48.59 15.24 -37.11
C SER A 27 -48.33 15.07 -38.62
N ARG A 28 -47.40 14.17 -38.98
CA ARG A 28 -47.50 13.36 -40.21
C ARG A 28 -47.30 11.87 -39.94
N VAL A 29 -48.33 11.09 -40.22
CA VAL A 29 -48.37 9.63 -40.05
C VAL A 29 -47.68 8.94 -41.24
N ILE A 30 -46.82 7.97 -40.97
CA ILE A 30 -46.36 6.99 -41.96
C ILE A 30 -46.97 5.62 -41.59
N VAL A 31 -47.83 5.09 -42.46
CA VAL A 31 -48.53 3.82 -42.22
C VAL A 31 -47.68 2.63 -42.68
N PHE A 32 -47.09 1.90 -41.73
CA PHE A 32 -46.58 0.56 -41.99
C PHE A 32 -47.70 -0.48 -41.90
N LYS A 33 -47.79 -1.37 -42.90
CA LYS A 33 -48.78 -2.45 -42.93
C LYS A 33 -48.38 -3.56 -41.94
N ALA A 34 -49.24 -3.84 -40.96
CA ALA A 34 -49.08 -4.99 -40.09
C ALA A 34 -49.11 -6.32 -40.88
N GLN A 35 -48.04 -7.11 -40.80
CA GLN A 35 -48.06 -8.51 -41.22
C GLN A 35 -48.64 -9.37 -40.10
N LYS A 36 -49.59 -10.26 -40.43
CA LYS A 36 -50.13 -11.21 -39.46
C LYS A 36 -49.04 -12.18 -38.98
N ALA A 37 -48.78 -12.20 -37.68
CA ALA A 37 -47.94 -13.21 -37.06
C ALA A 37 -48.50 -14.62 -37.34
N LYS A 38 -47.64 -15.56 -37.73
CA LYS A 38 -48.02 -16.98 -37.84
C LYS A 38 -48.01 -17.60 -36.45
N SER A 39 -49.14 -18.15 -36.02
CA SER A 39 -49.25 -18.96 -34.81
C SER A 39 -48.30 -20.16 -34.89
N TRP A 40 -47.40 -20.29 -33.91
CA TRP A 40 -46.51 -21.44 -33.82
C TRP A 40 -47.28 -22.67 -33.32
N ASN A 41 -47.26 -23.75 -34.09
CA ASN A 41 -47.89 -25.01 -33.70
C ASN A 41 -47.06 -25.68 -32.58
N PRO A 42 -47.63 -26.03 -31.42
CA PRO A 42 -46.88 -26.58 -30.28
C PRO A 42 -46.10 -27.86 -30.62
N LEU A 43 -46.54 -28.66 -31.59
CA LEU A 43 -45.79 -29.82 -32.09
C LEU A 43 -44.38 -29.45 -32.60
N ARG A 44 -44.16 -28.22 -33.09
CA ARG A 44 -42.82 -27.77 -33.51
C ARG A 44 -41.91 -27.43 -32.33
N LEU A 45 -42.46 -26.92 -31.22
CA LEU A 45 -41.66 -26.66 -30.01
C LEU A 45 -41.24 -27.98 -29.35
N VAL A 46 -42.15 -28.96 -29.29
CA VAL A 46 -41.81 -30.33 -28.86
C VAL A 46 -40.76 -30.96 -29.78
N ALA A 47 -40.91 -30.82 -31.11
CA ALA A 47 -39.92 -31.31 -32.06
C ALA A 47 -38.54 -30.67 -31.87
N ILE A 48 -38.45 -29.34 -31.73
CA ILE A 48 -37.19 -28.63 -31.48
C ILE A 48 -36.56 -29.08 -30.15
N GLY A 49 -37.34 -29.17 -29.06
CA GLY A 49 -36.86 -29.65 -27.77
C GLY A 49 -36.33 -31.10 -27.85
N SER A 50 -37.06 -31.99 -28.53
CA SER A 50 -36.61 -33.38 -28.75
C SER A 50 -35.38 -33.47 -29.64
N ILE A 51 -35.21 -32.58 -30.63
CA ILE A 51 -34.00 -32.49 -31.46
C ILE A 51 -32.83 -32.00 -30.61
N SER A 52 -32.99 -30.99 -29.75
CA SER A 52 -31.95 -30.51 -28.85
C SER A 52 -31.52 -31.57 -27.83
N ILE A 53 -32.47 -32.32 -27.26
CA ILE A 53 -32.18 -33.45 -26.36
C ILE A 53 -31.50 -34.58 -27.13
N ALA A 54 -31.98 -34.93 -28.33
CA ALA A 54 -31.34 -35.94 -29.18
C ALA A 54 -29.94 -35.52 -29.63
N LEU A 55 -29.67 -34.22 -29.86
CA LEU A 55 -28.34 -33.70 -30.16
C LEU A 55 -27.42 -33.81 -28.94
N TRP A 56 -27.89 -33.43 -27.75
CA TRP A 56 -27.13 -33.53 -26.51
C TRP A 56 -26.80 -34.98 -26.15
N VAL A 57 -27.78 -35.88 -26.30
CA VAL A 57 -27.58 -37.34 -26.16
C VAL A 57 -26.63 -37.86 -27.24
N ALA A 58 -26.77 -37.46 -28.50
CA ALA A 58 -25.89 -37.91 -29.58
C ALA A 58 -24.44 -37.40 -29.40
N ILE A 59 -24.24 -36.19 -28.87
CA ILE A 59 -22.92 -35.67 -28.50
C ILE A 59 -22.34 -36.49 -27.35
N ARG A 60 -23.10 -36.78 -26.29
CA ARG A 60 -22.65 -37.62 -25.17
C ARG A 60 -22.39 -39.08 -25.57
N VAL A 61 -23.22 -39.65 -26.44
CA VAL A 61 -23.00 -40.98 -27.02
C VAL A 61 -21.77 -40.97 -27.92
N ARG A 62 -21.50 -39.88 -28.66
CA ARG A 62 -20.27 -39.73 -29.46
C ARG A 62 -19.01 -39.63 -28.60
N ASP A 63 -19.02 -38.86 -27.50
CA ASP A 63 -17.94 -38.85 -26.49
C ASP A 63 -17.66 -40.27 -25.97
N ILE A 64 -18.72 -41.03 -25.68
CA ILE A 64 -18.64 -42.40 -25.13
C ILE A 64 -18.14 -43.40 -26.19
N MET A 65 -18.62 -43.32 -27.43
CA MET A 65 -18.22 -44.25 -28.49
C MET A 65 -16.82 -43.97 -29.04
N GLN A 66 -16.39 -42.70 -29.14
CA GLN A 66 -14.99 -42.39 -29.48
C GLN A 66 -13.99 -42.87 -28.41
N ARG A 67 -14.44 -43.09 -27.17
CA ARG A 67 -13.65 -43.73 -26.10
C ARG A 67 -13.61 -45.27 -26.17
N GLN A 68 -14.26 -45.90 -27.15
CA GLN A 68 -14.26 -47.36 -27.35
C GLN A 68 -13.41 -47.83 -28.54
N ASP A 69 -12.91 -46.93 -29.39
CA ASP A 69 -12.13 -47.28 -30.60
C ASP A 69 -10.62 -47.49 -30.36
N ILE A 70 -10.10 -47.17 -29.15
CA ILE A 70 -8.69 -47.40 -28.79
C ILE A 70 -8.58 -48.69 -27.99
N ASP A 71 -7.71 -49.61 -28.42
CA ASP A 71 -7.41 -50.85 -27.68
C ASP A 71 -6.85 -50.50 -26.28
N PRO A 72 -7.41 -51.05 -25.18
CA PRO A 72 -6.86 -50.87 -23.83
C PRO A 72 -5.37 -51.25 -23.68
N LEU A 73 -4.84 -52.10 -24.56
CA LEU A 73 -3.44 -52.51 -24.61
C LEU A 73 -2.56 -51.64 -25.53
N ASP A 74 -3.15 -50.76 -26.37
CA ASP A 74 -2.38 -49.76 -27.13
C ASP A 74 -2.04 -48.57 -26.25
N PHE A 75 -1.00 -48.77 -25.43
CA PHE A 75 -0.44 -47.75 -24.54
C PHE A 75 0.09 -46.52 -25.30
N ALA A 76 0.50 -46.67 -26.57
CA ALA A 76 1.01 -45.58 -27.38
C ALA A 76 -0.11 -44.66 -27.86
N ALA A 77 -1.24 -45.22 -28.31
CA ALA A 77 -2.46 -44.47 -28.62
C ALA A 77 -3.09 -43.84 -27.37
N ARG A 78 -3.15 -44.57 -26.25
CA ARG A 78 -3.66 -44.05 -24.96
C ARG A 78 -2.80 -42.90 -24.42
N SER A 79 -1.46 -43.06 -24.41
CA SER A 79 -0.50 -41.97 -24.12
C SER A 79 -0.75 -40.77 -25.04
N THR A 80 -0.92 -41.04 -26.34
CA THR A 80 -1.20 -40.01 -27.35
C THR A 80 -2.50 -39.24 -27.13
N MET A 81 -3.55 -39.92 -26.68
CA MET A 81 -4.84 -39.33 -26.33
C MET A 81 -4.72 -38.45 -25.08
N VAL A 82 -4.19 -38.99 -23.97
CA VAL A 82 -4.13 -38.25 -22.69
C VAL A 82 -3.29 -36.97 -22.81
N LEU A 83 -2.14 -37.04 -23.50
CA LEU A 83 -1.28 -35.89 -23.81
C LEU A 83 -1.89 -34.89 -24.84
N SER A 84 -3.11 -35.15 -25.33
CA SER A 84 -3.90 -34.19 -26.12
C SER A 84 -5.11 -33.63 -25.38
N GLU A 85 -5.61 -34.32 -24.34
CA GLU A 85 -6.63 -33.82 -23.42
C GLU A 85 -6.04 -32.83 -22.39
N ILE A 86 -4.83 -33.11 -21.88
CA ILE A 86 -4.18 -32.41 -20.76
C ILE A 86 -2.75 -32.02 -21.13
N PRO A 87 -2.27 -30.80 -20.79
CA PRO A 87 -0.88 -30.42 -20.99
C PRO A 87 0.04 -31.24 -20.09
N LEU A 88 1.08 -31.83 -20.68
CA LEU A 88 2.28 -32.15 -19.91
C LEU A 88 2.96 -30.85 -19.52
N ILE A 89 3.19 -30.65 -18.23
CA ILE A 89 3.92 -29.49 -17.71
C ILE A 89 5.16 -30.00 -16.99
N ASP A 90 6.33 -29.67 -17.53
CA ASP A 90 7.61 -30.02 -16.93
C ASP A 90 8.05 -28.92 -15.95
N GLY A 91 8.50 -29.36 -14.77
CA GLY A 91 8.86 -28.51 -13.63
C GLY A 91 10.24 -27.88 -13.62
N HIS A 92 11.20 -28.32 -14.44
CA HIS A 92 12.57 -27.77 -14.41
C HIS A 92 13.36 -28.08 -15.70
N ASN A 93 13.88 -27.02 -16.34
CA ASN A 93 14.68 -27.10 -17.56
C ASN A 93 15.63 -25.89 -17.69
N ASP A 94 16.91 -26.14 -17.91
CA ASP A 94 18.01 -25.17 -17.82
C ASP A 94 18.50 -24.61 -19.16
N LEU A 95 17.69 -24.74 -20.22
CA LEU A 95 17.96 -24.07 -21.49
C LEU A 95 18.36 -22.59 -21.36
N PRO A 96 17.78 -21.74 -20.46
CA PRO A 96 18.25 -20.37 -20.27
C PRO A 96 19.68 -20.26 -19.74
N PHE A 97 20.12 -21.21 -18.90
CA PHE A 97 21.50 -21.28 -18.44
C PHE A 97 22.44 -21.78 -19.55
N LEU A 98 22.00 -22.74 -20.37
CA LEU A 98 22.76 -23.17 -21.54
C LEU A 98 22.94 -22.02 -22.55
N VAL A 99 21.91 -21.20 -22.76
CA VAL A 99 21.96 -19.97 -23.58
C VAL A 99 22.90 -18.91 -22.98
N ARG A 100 22.97 -18.78 -21.64
CA ARG A 100 24.00 -17.96 -20.98
C ARG A 100 25.40 -18.47 -21.28
N LEU A 101 25.64 -19.75 -21.00
CA LEU A 101 26.95 -20.38 -21.05
C LEU A 101 27.53 -20.48 -22.46
N GLN A 102 26.70 -20.78 -23.47
CA GLN A 102 27.15 -21.00 -24.85
C GLN A 102 27.05 -19.75 -25.73
N LEU A 103 26.06 -18.88 -25.50
CA LEU A 103 25.75 -17.74 -26.38
C LEU A 103 25.89 -16.37 -25.72
N ASN A 104 26.28 -16.30 -24.44
CA ASN A 104 26.35 -15.05 -23.67
C ASN A 104 25.04 -14.23 -23.75
N ASN A 105 23.90 -14.93 -23.66
CA ASN A 105 22.53 -14.37 -23.77
C ASN A 105 22.16 -13.74 -25.14
N GLN A 106 22.98 -13.94 -26.18
CA GLN A 106 22.73 -13.52 -27.56
C GLN A 106 21.84 -14.54 -28.30
N ILE A 107 20.53 -14.28 -28.36
CA ILE A 107 19.55 -15.20 -28.99
C ILE A 107 19.17 -14.81 -30.43
N TYR A 108 19.22 -13.52 -30.75
CA TYR A 108 18.74 -12.95 -32.02
C TYR A 108 19.70 -13.21 -33.19
N GLY A 109 19.34 -12.75 -34.40
CA GLY A 109 20.25 -12.76 -35.56
C GLY A 109 20.63 -14.16 -36.08
N GLY A 110 20.00 -15.22 -35.56
CA GLY A 110 20.35 -16.61 -35.85
C GLY A 110 21.37 -17.24 -34.89
N HIS A 111 21.76 -16.55 -33.81
CA HIS A 111 22.68 -17.10 -32.81
C HIS A 111 22.11 -18.30 -32.05
N LEU A 112 20.79 -18.33 -31.81
CA LEU A 112 20.09 -19.47 -31.21
C LEU A 112 19.14 -20.16 -32.21
N PRO A 113 19.48 -21.33 -32.79
CA PRO A 113 18.64 -22.04 -33.76
C PRO A 113 17.56 -22.94 -33.10
N PHE A 114 16.82 -22.43 -32.11
CA PHE A 114 15.86 -23.19 -31.28
C PHE A 114 14.71 -23.84 -32.06
N GLY A 115 14.43 -23.42 -33.30
CA GLY A 115 13.48 -24.08 -34.20
C GLY A 115 14.05 -25.22 -35.08
N LYS A 116 15.33 -25.60 -34.95
CA LYS A 116 16.03 -26.43 -35.96
C LYS A 116 16.70 -27.72 -35.46
N GLY A 117 16.62 -28.03 -34.17
CA GLY A 117 17.41 -29.12 -33.57
C GLY A 117 18.66 -28.58 -32.90
N LEU A 118 18.71 -28.59 -31.56
CA LEU A 118 19.85 -28.09 -30.79
C LEU A 118 20.74 -29.22 -30.25
N ALA A 119 22.03 -28.92 -30.04
CA ALA A 119 22.98 -29.77 -29.28
C ALA A 119 22.74 -29.59 -27.77
N SER A 120 21.55 -30.02 -27.35
CA SER A 120 20.87 -29.72 -26.09
C SER A 120 19.78 -30.78 -25.89
N HIS A 121 19.22 -30.91 -24.69
CA HIS A 121 18.03 -31.72 -24.44
C HIS A 121 16.72 -31.04 -24.88
N THR A 122 16.76 -29.76 -25.29
CA THR A 122 15.56 -28.97 -25.58
C THR A 122 15.65 -28.20 -26.89
N ASP A 123 14.67 -28.39 -27.77
CA ASP A 123 14.35 -27.45 -28.85
C ASP A 123 12.86 -27.52 -29.21
N LEU A 124 12.36 -26.48 -29.88
CA LEU A 124 10.92 -26.31 -30.13
C LEU A 124 10.31 -27.48 -30.93
N LYS A 125 11.07 -28.06 -31.86
CA LYS A 125 10.63 -29.21 -32.66
C LYS A 125 10.49 -30.45 -31.76
N ARG A 126 11.46 -30.71 -30.90
CA ARG A 126 11.39 -31.84 -29.96
C ARG A 126 10.33 -31.63 -28.88
N MET A 127 10.11 -30.41 -28.39
CA MET A 127 9.01 -30.10 -27.45
C MET A 127 7.63 -30.39 -28.07
N GLN A 128 7.44 -30.06 -29.36
CA GLN A 128 6.23 -30.42 -30.11
C GLN A 128 6.07 -31.93 -30.28
N GLN A 129 7.16 -32.66 -30.59
CA GLN A 129 7.16 -34.13 -30.68
C GLN A 129 6.82 -34.79 -29.35
N GLY A 130 7.34 -34.24 -28.24
CA GLY A 130 7.09 -34.72 -26.88
C GLY A 130 5.73 -34.32 -26.28
N LYS A 131 4.95 -33.50 -26.99
CA LYS A 131 3.66 -32.94 -26.54
C LYS A 131 3.76 -32.12 -25.25
N VAL A 132 4.86 -31.37 -25.10
CA VAL A 132 5.04 -30.43 -23.97
C VAL A 132 3.96 -29.34 -24.07
N GLY A 133 3.06 -29.29 -23.10
CA GLY A 133 2.02 -28.27 -22.98
C GLY A 133 2.45 -27.08 -22.14
N GLY A 134 3.43 -27.25 -21.25
CA GLY A 134 4.07 -26.19 -20.50
C GLY A 134 5.46 -26.55 -19.98
N GLN A 135 6.25 -25.53 -19.67
CA GLN A 135 7.60 -25.65 -19.16
C GLN A 135 7.86 -24.56 -18.11
N PHE A 136 8.46 -24.94 -16.98
CA PHE A 136 9.22 -24.01 -16.16
C PHE A 136 10.64 -23.91 -16.69
N TRP A 137 11.02 -22.70 -17.06
CA TRP A 137 12.38 -22.35 -17.43
C TRP A 137 13.13 -21.94 -16.17
N SER A 138 14.23 -22.64 -15.89
CA SER A 138 15.10 -22.35 -14.77
C SER A 138 15.86 -21.04 -15.02
N VAL A 139 15.71 -20.09 -14.08
CA VAL A 139 16.59 -18.92 -13.98
C VAL A 139 17.63 -19.21 -12.90
N PHE A 140 18.57 -20.09 -13.25
CA PHE A 140 19.71 -20.50 -12.43
C PHE A 140 20.95 -19.63 -12.70
N VAL A 141 21.71 -19.33 -11.63
CA VAL A 141 23.10 -18.85 -11.69
C VAL A 141 23.95 -19.59 -10.65
N GLU A 142 25.23 -19.77 -10.95
CA GLU A 142 26.15 -20.56 -10.13
C GLU A 142 26.24 -20.09 -8.67
N CYS A 143 26.48 -21.05 -7.76
CA CYS A 143 26.75 -20.78 -6.35
C CYS A 143 28.00 -19.88 -6.19
N PRO A 144 27.91 -18.71 -5.53
CA PRO A 144 29.01 -17.76 -5.43
C PRO A 144 30.12 -18.28 -4.51
N ARG A 145 31.38 -18.06 -4.90
CA ARG A 145 32.56 -18.45 -4.10
C ARG A 145 32.92 -17.34 -3.10
N ILE A 146 32.14 -17.25 -2.04
CA ILE A 146 32.26 -16.27 -0.95
C ILE A 146 32.83 -16.89 0.34
N LEU A 147 33.39 -16.07 1.23
CA LEU A 147 33.92 -16.50 2.54
C LEU A 147 32.86 -16.37 3.63
N HIS A 148 31.97 -15.38 3.49
CA HIS A 148 30.83 -15.12 4.35
C HIS A 148 29.57 -15.01 3.50
N LEU A 149 28.43 -15.47 4.02
CA LEU A 149 27.17 -15.56 3.26
C LEU A 149 26.63 -14.20 2.78
N ASP A 150 27.03 -13.11 3.44
CA ASP A 150 26.64 -11.74 3.12
C ASP A 150 27.74 -10.95 2.35
N ASP A 151 28.80 -11.62 1.87
CA ASP A 151 29.81 -10.99 1.01
C ASP A 151 29.18 -10.48 -0.30
N PRO A 152 29.38 -9.20 -0.68
CA PRO A 152 28.85 -8.63 -1.93
C PRO A 152 29.31 -9.42 -3.16
N ASN A 153 28.35 -9.85 -3.98
CA ASN A 153 28.58 -10.69 -5.14
C ASN A 153 27.62 -10.33 -6.29
N HIS A 154 27.76 -10.99 -7.44
CA HIS A 154 26.99 -10.66 -8.65
C HIS A 154 25.69 -11.44 -8.81
N SER A 155 25.33 -12.38 -7.92
CA SER A 155 24.21 -13.31 -8.16
C SER A 155 22.89 -12.60 -8.47
N VAL A 156 22.57 -11.49 -7.77
CA VAL A 156 21.35 -10.69 -8.06
C VAL A 156 21.37 -10.12 -9.47
N ARG A 157 22.50 -9.55 -9.94
CA ARG A 157 22.63 -9.04 -11.33
C ARG A 157 22.44 -10.18 -12.34
N ASP A 158 23.16 -11.27 -12.15
CA ASP A 158 23.16 -12.38 -13.08
C ASP A 158 21.77 -13.04 -13.15
N THR A 159 21.02 -13.09 -12.04
CA THR A 159 19.64 -13.59 -12.03
C THR A 159 18.70 -12.68 -12.82
N LEU A 160 18.88 -11.35 -12.74
CA LEU A 160 18.11 -10.40 -13.56
C LEU A 160 18.40 -10.60 -15.06
N GLU A 161 19.65 -10.87 -15.44
CA GLU A 161 20.03 -11.22 -16.82
C GLU A 161 19.42 -12.57 -17.26
N GLN A 162 19.29 -13.54 -16.36
CA GLN A 162 18.64 -14.82 -16.65
C GLN A 162 17.12 -14.70 -16.80
N ILE A 163 16.47 -13.87 -15.99
CA ILE A 163 15.05 -13.54 -16.14
C ILE A 163 14.81 -12.81 -17.48
N ASP A 164 15.66 -11.85 -17.83
CA ASP A 164 15.62 -11.15 -19.12
C ASP A 164 15.79 -12.11 -20.31
N VAL A 165 16.86 -12.92 -20.36
CA VAL A 165 17.08 -13.82 -21.50
C VAL A 165 15.97 -14.87 -21.64
N ALA A 166 15.43 -15.39 -20.54
CA ALA A 166 14.32 -16.33 -20.57
C ALA A 166 13.04 -15.67 -21.10
N LYS A 167 12.70 -14.44 -20.66
CA LYS A 167 11.52 -13.71 -21.18
C LYS A 167 11.70 -13.29 -22.64
N ARG A 168 12.91 -12.90 -23.07
CA ARG A 168 13.24 -12.64 -24.48
C ARG A 168 13.15 -13.90 -25.35
N LEU A 169 13.65 -15.04 -24.87
CA LEU A 169 13.54 -16.33 -25.55
C LEU A 169 12.07 -16.71 -25.77
N VAL A 170 11.24 -16.57 -24.74
CA VAL A 170 9.80 -16.86 -24.83
C VAL A 170 9.06 -15.87 -25.75
N ALA A 171 9.53 -14.63 -25.90
CA ALA A 171 8.95 -13.64 -26.79
C ALA A 171 9.33 -13.83 -28.28
N GLU A 172 10.51 -14.37 -28.58
CA GLU A 172 11.01 -14.60 -29.95
C GLU A 172 10.23 -15.69 -30.69
N TYR A 173 9.74 -16.72 -29.98
CA TYR A 173 9.12 -17.90 -30.58
C TYR A 173 7.61 -17.92 -30.39
N SER A 174 6.86 -17.80 -31.50
CA SER A 174 5.40 -17.61 -31.52
C SER A 174 4.60 -18.74 -30.89
N GLU A 175 5.18 -19.95 -30.87
CA GLU A 175 4.64 -21.19 -30.33
C GLU A 175 4.76 -21.29 -28.81
N LEU A 176 5.62 -20.45 -28.20
CA LEU A 176 5.67 -20.26 -26.76
C LEU A 176 4.67 -19.17 -26.34
N GLN A 177 4.23 -19.21 -25.09
CA GLN A 177 3.49 -18.11 -24.47
C GLN A 177 3.94 -17.92 -23.04
N TYR A 178 4.44 -16.72 -22.72
CA TYR A 178 4.80 -16.38 -21.35
C TYR A 178 3.55 -16.36 -20.46
N CYS A 179 3.65 -17.01 -19.30
CA CYS A 179 2.54 -17.15 -18.37
C CYS A 179 2.97 -17.01 -16.90
N GLU A 180 2.14 -16.32 -16.14
CA GLU A 180 2.34 -16.06 -14.71
C GLU A 180 1.25 -16.70 -13.82
N THR A 181 0.25 -17.35 -14.41
CA THR A 181 -0.92 -17.93 -13.73
C THR A 181 -1.43 -19.22 -14.41
N ALA A 182 -2.13 -20.08 -13.68
CA ALA A 182 -2.83 -21.24 -14.27
C ALA A 182 -3.88 -20.87 -15.30
N ALA A 183 -4.52 -19.71 -15.18
CA ALA A 183 -5.46 -19.22 -16.18
C ALA A 183 -4.74 -19.02 -17.53
N CYS A 184 -3.59 -18.34 -17.52
CA CYS A 184 -2.75 -18.18 -18.71
C CYS A 184 -2.26 -19.53 -19.24
N ALA A 185 -1.71 -20.40 -18.39
CA ALA A 185 -1.13 -21.67 -18.84
C ALA A 185 -2.17 -22.57 -19.55
N ARG A 186 -3.36 -22.69 -18.96
CA ARG A 186 -4.47 -23.46 -19.56
C ARG A 186 -5.06 -22.77 -20.81
N GLN A 187 -4.94 -21.45 -20.93
CA GLN A 187 -5.32 -20.72 -22.15
C GLN A 187 -4.29 -20.91 -23.27
N ALA A 188 -2.99 -20.89 -22.97
CA ALA A 188 -1.90 -21.16 -23.92
C ALA A 188 -2.05 -22.55 -24.52
N PHE A 189 -2.22 -23.59 -23.69
CA PHE A 189 -2.42 -24.96 -24.16
C PHE A 189 -3.68 -25.10 -25.05
N LYS A 190 -4.82 -24.52 -24.66
CA LYS A 190 -6.03 -24.46 -25.50
C LYS A 190 -5.80 -23.73 -26.84
N SER A 191 -4.87 -22.79 -26.86
CA SER A 191 -4.44 -22.05 -28.06
C SER A 191 -3.33 -22.76 -28.84
N LYS A 192 -2.99 -24.00 -28.48
CA LYS A 192 -1.89 -24.82 -29.04
C LYS A 192 -0.50 -24.19 -28.90
N LYS A 193 -0.30 -23.41 -27.85
CA LYS A 193 0.99 -22.85 -27.43
C LYS A 193 1.52 -23.54 -26.18
N ILE A 194 2.84 -23.58 -26.04
CA ILE A 194 3.51 -24.09 -24.84
C ILE A 194 3.52 -22.97 -23.79
N SER A 195 2.92 -23.20 -22.62
CA SER A 195 2.95 -22.23 -21.54
C SER A 195 4.32 -22.18 -20.88
N SER A 196 4.94 -21.00 -20.87
CA SER A 196 6.31 -20.78 -20.37
C SER A 196 6.28 -19.97 -19.08
N MET A 197 6.72 -20.59 -17.99
CA MET A 197 6.82 -20.00 -16.65
C MET A 197 8.30 -19.88 -16.24
N LEU A 198 8.62 -19.09 -15.20
CA LEU A 198 9.97 -19.01 -14.62
C LEU A 198 10.00 -19.50 -13.18
N GLY A 199 11.11 -20.13 -12.79
CA GLY A 199 11.45 -20.41 -11.41
C GLY A 199 12.95 -20.22 -11.16
N ALA A 200 13.32 -19.60 -10.04
CA ALA A 200 14.72 -19.30 -9.74
C ALA A 200 15.32 -20.36 -8.83
N GLU A 201 16.42 -20.97 -9.26
CA GLU A 201 17.06 -22.03 -8.49
C GLU A 201 18.04 -21.48 -7.43
N GLY A 202 17.60 -21.43 -6.17
CA GLY A 202 18.44 -21.13 -5.00
C GLY A 202 18.30 -19.70 -4.45
N LEU A 203 18.10 -19.57 -3.13
CA LEU A 203 18.04 -18.25 -2.45
C LEU A 203 19.41 -17.55 -2.29
N HIS A 204 20.51 -18.07 -2.85
CA HIS A 204 21.73 -17.27 -3.04
C HIS A 204 21.50 -16.14 -4.05
N GLN A 205 20.57 -16.35 -5.00
CA GLN A 205 20.21 -15.42 -6.06
C GLN A 205 19.57 -14.11 -5.56
N ILE A 206 19.04 -14.09 -4.33
CA ILE A 206 18.41 -12.90 -3.72
C ILE A 206 19.37 -12.06 -2.84
N GLY A 207 20.66 -12.43 -2.74
CA GLY A 207 21.68 -11.64 -2.02
C GLY A 207 21.30 -11.32 -0.56
N SER A 208 20.91 -12.35 0.20
CA SER A 208 20.42 -12.24 1.59
C SER A 208 19.24 -11.25 1.78
N SER A 209 18.45 -10.95 0.74
CA SER A 209 17.42 -9.92 0.80
C SER A 209 16.02 -10.42 0.42
N ILE A 210 15.14 -10.52 1.43
CA ILE A 210 13.70 -10.81 1.24
C ILE A 210 13.02 -9.75 0.34
N ALA A 211 13.58 -8.54 0.21
CA ALA A 211 13.07 -7.54 -0.73
C ALA A 211 13.27 -7.92 -2.20
N VAL A 212 14.29 -8.72 -2.52
CA VAL A 212 14.54 -9.21 -3.89
C VAL A 212 13.58 -10.35 -4.25
N ILE A 213 13.04 -11.10 -3.29
CA ILE A 213 11.95 -12.07 -3.54
C ILE A 213 10.73 -11.36 -4.17
N ARG A 214 10.35 -10.18 -3.63
CA ARG A 214 9.27 -9.36 -4.21
C ARG A 214 9.60 -8.90 -5.63
N GLN A 215 10.82 -8.41 -5.86
CA GLN A 215 11.25 -7.94 -7.18
C GLN A 215 11.28 -9.09 -8.20
N MET A 216 11.73 -10.28 -7.83
CA MET A 216 11.66 -11.47 -8.69
C MET A 216 10.20 -11.86 -8.98
N TYR A 217 9.29 -11.76 -8.00
CA TYR A 217 7.87 -11.98 -8.22
C TYR A 217 7.24 -10.96 -9.19
N GLU A 218 7.57 -9.67 -9.03
CA GLU A 218 7.13 -8.58 -9.91
C GLU A 218 7.69 -8.72 -11.34
N LEU A 219 8.91 -9.27 -11.47
CA LEU A 219 9.51 -9.66 -12.75
C LEU A 219 8.95 -10.97 -13.32
N GLY A 220 8.07 -11.66 -12.59
CA GLY A 220 7.30 -12.81 -13.08
C GLY A 220 7.89 -14.19 -12.76
N VAL A 221 8.78 -14.30 -11.78
CA VAL A 221 9.22 -15.58 -11.20
C VAL A 221 8.11 -16.17 -10.32
N ARG A 222 7.83 -17.48 -10.46
CA ARG A 222 6.69 -18.13 -9.78
C ARG A 222 7.06 -19.30 -8.85
N TYR A 223 8.29 -19.84 -8.91
CA TYR A 223 8.90 -20.58 -7.80
C TYR A 223 10.29 -20.04 -7.44
N ILE A 224 10.74 -20.26 -6.20
CA ILE A 224 12.16 -20.21 -5.86
C ILE A 224 12.54 -21.47 -5.09
N THR A 225 13.63 -22.12 -5.52
CA THR A 225 14.25 -23.25 -4.81
C THR A 225 15.02 -22.72 -3.60
N LEU A 226 14.83 -23.26 -2.39
CA LEU A 226 15.41 -22.66 -1.18
C LEU A 226 16.95 -22.67 -1.19
N THR A 227 17.57 -23.71 -1.75
CA THR A 227 19.01 -23.79 -2.02
C THR A 227 19.26 -24.28 -3.44
N HIS A 228 20.47 -24.08 -3.95
CA HIS A 228 21.03 -24.96 -4.99
C HIS A 228 22.07 -25.87 -4.30
N ASN A 229 23.18 -26.23 -4.95
CA ASN A 229 24.28 -27.03 -4.42
C ASN A 229 25.16 -26.29 -3.37
N CYS A 230 24.63 -25.29 -2.68
CA CYS A 230 25.31 -24.51 -1.64
C CYS A 230 24.35 -24.03 -0.55
N ASP A 231 24.85 -23.95 0.69
CA ASP A 231 24.16 -23.25 1.80
C ASP A 231 24.06 -21.74 1.51
N ASN A 232 23.03 -21.13 2.08
CA ASN A 232 22.81 -19.68 2.07
C ASN A 232 22.26 -19.23 3.43
N ALA A 233 21.95 -17.94 3.60
CA ALA A 233 21.46 -17.39 4.87
C ALA A 233 20.10 -17.99 5.33
N PHE A 234 19.41 -18.73 4.47
CA PHE A 234 18.05 -19.22 4.67
C PHE A 234 18.00 -20.73 5.01
N ALA A 235 18.86 -21.55 4.39
CA ALA A 235 18.75 -23.01 4.46
C ALA A 235 20.08 -23.75 4.18
N THR A 236 20.18 -25.00 4.68
CA THR A 236 21.25 -25.94 4.34
C THR A 236 20.92 -26.82 3.12
N ALA A 237 21.89 -27.00 2.24
CA ALA A 237 21.79 -27.80 1.01
C ALA A 237 22.19 -29.27 1.23
N ALA A 238 21.65 -30.17 0.40
CA ALA A 238 21.98 -31.59 0.40
C ALA A 238 23.47 -31.88 0.14
N THR A 239 24.14 -31.04 -0.67
CA THR A 239 25.59 -31.13 -0.93
C THR A 239 26.40 -30.88 0.33
N THR A 240 26.10 -29.83 1.10
CA THR A 240 26.76 -29.53 2.38
C THR A 240 26.63 -30.68 3.37
N VAL A 241 25.45 -31.31 3.48
CA VAL A 241 25.29 -32.52 4.31
C VAL A 241 26.12 -33.68 3.78
N THR A 242 26.20 -33.85 2.45
CA THR A 242 26.97 -34.91 1.80
C THR A 242 28.48 -34.75 2.03
N GLU A 243 28.99 -33.53 2.01
CA GLU A 243 30.41 -33.22 2.14
C GLU A 243 30.87 -33.10 3.60
N THR A 244 30.04 -32.56 4.50
CA THR A 244 30.44 -32.22 5.87
C THR A 244 29.69 -32.97 6.97
N GLY A 245 28.62 -33.70 6.64
CA GLY A 245 27.75 -34.37 7.62
C GLY A 245 26.96 -33.43 8.55
N LYS A 246 26.91 -32.13 8.26
CA LYS A 246 26.21 -31.12 9.09
C LYS A 246 24.91 -30.73 8.41
N ASP A 247 23.81 -30.78 9.15
CA ASP A 247 22.50 -30.35 8.66
C ASP A 247 21.85 -29.37 9.65
N ASN A 248 21.93 -28.07 9.33
CA ASN A 248 21.34 -27.02 10.17
C ASN A 248 19.84 -26.84 9.93
N GLY A 249 19.31 -27.36 8.82
CA GLY A 249 17.92 -27.19 8.42
C GLY A 249 17.60 -25.77 7.95
N LEU A 250 16.39 -25.31 8.26
CA LEU A 250 15.89 -23.98 7.91
C LEU A 250 16.19 -22.95 9.02
N SER A 251 16.86 -21.85 8.66
CA SER A 251 17.11 -20.72 9.57
C SER A 251 15.84 -19.91 9.84
N ASP A 252 15.82 -19.10 10.89
CA ASP A 252 14.69 -18.19 11.16
C ASP A 252 14.49 -17.16 10.04
N PHE A 253 15.57 -16.80 9.33
CA PHE A 253 15.49 -15.97 8.13
C PHE A 253 14.88 -16.74 6.95
N GLY A 254 15.16 -18.05 6.84
CA GLY A 254 14.46 -18.96 5.93
C GLY A 254 12.96 -19.09 6.23
N ARG A 255 12.57 -19.12 7.51
CA ARG A 255 11.15 -19.09 7.93
C ARG A 255 10.48 -17.79 7.48
N ALA A 256 11.16 -16.65 7.64
CA ALA A 256 10.68 -15.35 7.14
C ALA A 256 10.57 -15.29 5.61
N ALA A 257 11.53 -15.87 4.87
CA ALA A 257 11.47 -15.97 3.42
C ALA A 257 10.28 -16.85 2.95
N ILE A 258 10.07 -18.02 3.55
CA ILE A 258 8.91 -18.89 3.28
C ILE A 258 7.58 -18.16 3.52
N HIS A 259 7.47 -17.38 4.61
CA HIS A 259 6.26 -16.60 4.88
C HIS A 259 6.04 -15.47 3.85
N GLU A 260 7.08 -14.81 3.37
CA GLU A 260 6.95 -13.83 2.28
C GLU A 260 6.56 -14.50 0.95
N MET A 261 7.13 -15.67 0.63
CA MET A 261 6.74 -16.45 -0.54
C MET A 261 5.28 -16.89 -0.48
N ASN A 262 4.80 -17.36 0.68
CA ASN A 262 3.37 -17.65 0.89
C ASN A 262 2.48 -16.39 0.79
N ARG A 263 2.95 -15.23 1.26
CA ARG A 263 2.21 -13.96 1.15
C ARG A 263 2.09 -13.47 -0.30
N LEU A 264 3.12 -13.70 -1.12
CA LEU A 264 3.15 -13.33 -2.53
C LEU A 264 2.36 -14.28 -3.44
N GLY A 265 2.12 -15.52 -3.02
CA GLY A 265 1.72 -16.58 -3.96
C GLY A 265 2.89 -17.01 -4.84
N MET A 266 4.04 -17.26 -4.23
CA MET A 266 5.23 -17.85 -4.86
C MET A 266 5.43 -19.27 -4.34
N MET A 267 5.66 -20.22 -5.24
CA MET A 267 5.95 -21.61 -4.89
C MET A 267 7.29 -21.73 -4.18
N ILE A 268 7.30 -22.54 -3.12
CA ILE A 268 8.49 -22.95 -2.40
C ILE A 268 8.96 -24.26 -2.99
N ASP A 269 10.14 -24.26 -3.61
CA ASP A 269 10.75 -25.47 -4.14
C ASP A 269 11.82 -26.03 -3.18
N LEU A 270 11.74 -27.33 -2.91
CA LEU A 270 12.56 -28.08 -1.96
C LEU A 270 13.57 -29.02 -2.62
N SER A 271 13.66 -29.01 -3.96
CA SER A 271 14.84 -29.54 -4.67
C SER A 271 16.15 -28.96 -4.08
N HIS A 272 17.26 -29.70 -4.19
CA HIS A 272 18.59 -29.40 -3.61
C HIS A 272 18.67 -29.22 -2.08
N THR A 273 17.57 -29.02 -1.36
CA THR A 273 17.59 -28.78 0.10
C THR A 273 18.02 -30.02 0.89
N SER A 274 18.55 -29.80 2.10
CA SER A 274 18.86 -30.90 3.01
C SER A 274 17.60 -31.62 3.52
N HIS A 275 17.74 -32.89 3.91
CA HIS A 275 16.62 -33.68 4.44
C HIS A 275 15.98 -33.05 5.68
N ARG A 276 16.72 -32.30 6.50
CA ARG A 276 16.12 -31.52 7.59
C ARG A 276 15.40 -30.28 7.06
N THR A 277 16.00 -29.53 6.14
CA THR A 277 15.37 -28.35 5.50
C THR A 277 14.04 -28.72 4.85
N MET A 278 13.94 -29.87 4.17
CA MET A 278 12.68 -30.37 3.61
C MET A 278 11.56 -30.43 4.67
N ARG A 279 11.87 -31.01 5.85
CA ARG A 279 10.90 -31.16 6.95
C ARG A 279 10.58 -29.83 7.62
N ASP A 280 11.60 -29.03 7.92
CA ASP A 280 11.47 -27.69 8.49
C ASP A 280 10.61 -26.77 7.59
N ALA A 281 10.81 -26.83 6.28
CA ALA A 281 10.08 -26.00 5.32
C ALA A 281 8.62 -26.43 5.16
N ILE A 282 8.33 -27.73 5.04
CA ILE A 282 6.94 -28.22 4.98
C ILE A 282 6.18 -27.91 6.28
N ALA A 283 6.86 -27.94 7.43
CA ALA A 283 6.26 -27.57 8.72
C ALA A 283 5.96 -26.06 8.89
N VAL A 284 6.46 -25.20 7.99
CA VAL A 284 6.32 -23.73 8.04
C VAL A 284 5.49 -23.18 6.87
N ALA A 285 5.50 -23.89 5.73
CA ALA A 285 4.78 -23.51 4.52
C ALA A 285 3.26 -23.58 4.71
N ARG A 286 2.57 -22.46 4.45
CA ARG A 286 1.11 -22.33 4.53
C ARG A 286 0.38 -22.68 3.22
N ALA A 287 1.13 -23.15 2.23
CA ALA A 287 0.66 -23.52 0.90
C ALA A 287 1.42 -24.78 0.42
N PRO A 288 0.93 -25.47 -0.63
CA PRO A 288 1.65 -26.56 -1.26
C PRO A 288 3.10 -26.20 -1.62
N VAL A 289 4.04 -27.05 -1.22
CA VAL A 289 5.43 -27.01 -1.69
C VAL A 289 5.59 -27.82 -2.98
N ILE A 290 6.66 -27.57 -3.72
CA ILE A 290 7.08 -28.47 -4.80
C ILE A 290 8.48 -29.02 -4.52
N PHE A 291 8.80 -30.15 -5.15
CA PHE A 291 10.17 -30.51 -5.49
C PHE A 291 10.23 -30.48 -7.02
N SER A 292 10.79 -29.44 -7.61
CA SER A 292 10.65 -29.18 -9.06
C SER A 292 11.40 -30.20 -9.93
N HIS A 293 12.36 -30.92 -9.34
CA HIS A 293 13.19 -31.94 -9.99
C HIS A 293 13.92 -32.79 -8.92
N SER A 294 13.35 -33.93 -8.50
CA SER A 294 13.90 -34.80 -7.44
C SER A 294 13.46 -36.25 -7.59
N ALA A 295 14.21 -37.22 -7.07
CA ALA A 295 13.83 -38.65 -7.06
C ALA A 295 13.73 -39.22 -5.63
N CYS A 296 13.45 -40.52 -5.49
CA CYS A 296 13.12 -41.16 -4.21
C CYS A 296 14.34 -41.78 -3.50
N TYR A 297 14.58 -41.41 -2.24
CA TYR A 297 15.71 -41.91 -1.45
C TYR A 297 15.63 -43.41 -1.12
N ALA A 298 14.42 -44.01 -1.08
CA ALA A 298 14.26 -45.44 -0.86
C ALA A 298 14.99 -46.28 -1.93
N LEU A 299 14.80 -45.93 -3.20
CA LEU A 299 15.39 -46.62 -4.34
C LEU A 299 16.86 -46.20 -4.56
N ALA A 300 17.15 -44.89 -4.46
CA ALA A 300 18.45 -44.33 -4.80
C ALA A 300 19.04 -43.48 -3.66
N LYS A 301 20.14 -43.96 -3.06
CA LYS A 301 20.77 -43.41 -1.85
C LYS A 301 21.65 -42.17 -2.10
N SER A 302 21.07 -41.11 -2.68
CA SER A 302 21.67 -39.77 -2.76
C SER A 302 20.93 -38.81 -1.85
N LEU A 303 21.62 -37.96 -1.07
CA LEU A 303 20.93 -36.95 -0.23
C LEU A 303 20.18 -35.88 -1.05
N ARG A 304 20.44 -35.79 -2.37
CA ARG A 304 19.67 -34.98 -3.33
C ARG A 304 18.25 -35.52 -3.60
N ASN A 305 17.95 -36.75 -3.16
CA ASN A 305 16.66 -37.43 -3.31
C ASN A 305 15.81 -37.36 -2.03
N THR A 306 14.49 -37.26 -2.20
CA THR A 306 13.50 -37.06 -1.14
C THR A 306 13.21 -38.36 -0.36
N PRO A 307 13.21 -38.35 0.98
CA PRO A 307 12.94 -39.55 1.79
C PRO A 307 11.45 -39.85 1.99
N ASP A 308 11.14 -41.11 2.25
CA ASP A 308 9.77 -41.66 2.28
C ASP A 308 8.85 -41.08 3.36
N ASP A 309 9.39 -40.45 4.40
CA ASP A 309 8.59 -39.71 5.38
C ASP A 309 8.21 -38.32 4.85
N VAL A 310 9.13 -37.62 4.20
CA VAL A 310 8.86 -36.36 3.49
C VAL A 310 7.89 -36.57 2.33
N LEU A 311 7.99 -37.68 1.58
CA LEU A 311 7.01 -38.04 0.55
C LEU A 311 5.59 -38.21 1.13
N ARG A 312 5.45 -38.77 2.34
CA ARG A 312 4.15 -38.87 3.03
C ARG A 312 3.64 -37.52 3.54
N MET A 313 4.52 -36.57 3.87
CA MET A 313 4.11 -35.21 4.26
C MET A 313 3.45 -34.44 3.10
N LEU A 314 3.79 -34.74 1.84
CA LEU A 314 3.16 -34.11 0.67
C LEU A 314 1.65 -34.32 0.60
N GLN A 315 1.16 -35.50 1.00
CA GLN A 315 -0.28 -35.80 1.05
C GLN A 315 -1.05 -34.88 2.03
N GLN A 316 -0.37 -34.39 3.08
CA GLN A 316 -0.97 -33.49 4.08
C GLN A 316 -0.78 -32.01 3.72
N ASN A 317 0.35 -31.65 3.10
CA ASN A 317 0.67 -30.28 2.66
C ASN A 317 -0.03 -29.90 1.34
N GLY A 318 -0.44 -30.88 0.52
CA GLY A 318 -0.98 -30.66 -0.82
C GLY A 318 0.08 -30.52 -1.92
N GLY A 319 1.37 -30.63 -1.57
CA GLY A 319 2.51 -30.44 -2.47
C GLY A 319 2.79 -31.61 -3.43
N VAL A 320 3.73 -31.40 -4.34
CA VAL A 320 4.07 -32.34 -5.44
C VAL A 320 5.57 -32.60 -5.53
N ILE A 321 5.97 -33.85 -5.76
CA ILE A 321 7.32 -34.20 -6.23
C ILE A 321 7.33 -34.39 -7.75
N MET A 322 8.25 -33.73 -8.44
CA MET A 322 8.44 -33.87 -9.89
C MET A 322 9.68 -34.71 -10.16
N ILE A 323 9.51 -35.85 -10.83
CA ILE A 323 10.60 -36.82 -11.05
C ILE A 323 11.51 -36.35 -12.19
N PHE A 324 12.81 -36.31 -11.91
CA PHE A 324 13.87 -35.93 -12.85
C PHE A 324 14.62 -37.13 -13.45
N PHE A 325 15.43 -36.90 -14.48
CA PHE A 325 16.02 -37.99 -15.29
C PHE A 325 17.54 -38.17 -15.10
N ALA A 326 18.16 -37.42 -14.18
CA ALA A 326 19.61 -37.40 -13.99
C ALA A 326 20.19 -38.71 -13.45
N ASN A 327 21.12 -39.31 -14.22
CA ASN A 327 21.65 -40.66 -13.99
C ASN A 327 22.28 -40.87 -12.61
N LYS A 328 23.00 -39.85 -12.12
CA LYS A 328 23.68 -39.87 -10.81
C LYS A 328 22.71 -39.94 -9.63
N PHE A 329 21.44 -39.63 -9.84
CA PHE A 329 20.42 -39.57 -8.80
C PHE A 329 19.31 -40.61 -8.99
N ILE A 330 19.05 -41.06 -10.21
CA ILE A 330 18.17 -42.20 -10.50
C ILE A 330 18.84 -43.53 -10.13
N ARG A 331 20.13 -43.73 -10.47
CA ARG A 331 20.90 -44.96 -10.16
C ARG A 331 22.33 -44.63 -9.68
N PRO A 332 22.52 -44.08 -8.46
CA PRO A 332 23.82 -43.61 -7.96
C PRO A 332 24.90 -44.70 -7.86
N ASP A 333 24.50 -45.96 -7.67
CA ASP A 333 25.38 -47.13 -7.61
C ASP A 333 25.93 -47.56 -8.99
N ASN A 334 25.18 -47.28 -10.06
CA ASN A 334 25.61 -47.55 -11.43
C ASN A 334 24.94 -46.57 -12.43
N PRO A 335 25.39 -45.30 -12.50
CA PRO A 335 24.72 -44.27 -13.31
C PRO A 335 24.69 -44.57 -14.80
N VAL A 336 25.64 -45.36 -15.31
CA VAL A 336 25.72 -45.77 -16.73
C VAL A 336 24.61 -46.77 -17.09
N LYS A 337 23.89 -47.32 -16.09
CA LYS A 337 22.73 -48.20 -16.26
C LYS A 337 21.42 -47.56 -15.81
N ALA A 338 21.34 -46.24 -15.63
CA ALA A 338 20.05 -45.57 -15.39
C ALA A 338 19.22 -45.59 -16.69
N SER A 339 17.96 -46.01 -16.59
CA SER A 339 17.06 -46.24 -17.72
C SER A 339 15.66 -45.68 -17.46
N LEU A 340 14.85 -45.57 -18.52
CA LEU A 340 13.44 -45.17 -18.47
C LEU A 340 12.64 -45.98 -17.42
N GLU A 341 12.89 -47.30 -17.31
CA GLU A 341 12.17 -48.15 -16.36
C GLU A 341 12.51 -47.81 -14.90
N ASP A 342 13.73 -47.31 -14.62
CA ASP A 342 14.10 -46.85 -13.28
C ASP A 342 13.39 -45.54 -12.93
N VAL A 343 13.21 -44.64 -13.90
CA VAL A 343 12.40 -43.42 -13.76
C VAL A 343 10.93 -43.79 -13.48
N VAL A 344 10.40 -44.79 -14.18
CA VAL A 344 9.05 -45.33 -13.92
C VAL A 344 8.94 -45.91 -12.50
N ASP A 345 9.94 -46.65 -12.02
CA ASP A 345 9.94 -47.17 -10.64
C ASP A 345 9.98 -46.05 -9.59
N HIS A 346 10.69 -44.94 -9.85
CA HIS A 346 10.63 -43.73 -9.00
C HIS A 346 9.24 -43.08 -9.01
N ILE A 347 8.58 -42.96 -10.17
CA ILE A 347 7.21 -42.44 -10.28
C ILE A 347 6.23 -43.32 -9.49
N PHE A 348 6.30 -44.64 -9.63
CA PHE A 348 5.43 -45.59 -8.92
C PHE A 348 5.70 -45.59 -7.41
N HIS A 349 6.96 -45.51 -6.97
CA HIS A 349 7.30 -45.42 -5.55
C HIS A 349 6.73 -44.13 -4.92
N ALA A 350 6.95 -42.97 -5.55
CA ALA A 350 6.38 -41.71 -5.09
C ALA A 350 4.84 -41.76 -5.05
N ALA A 351 4.20 -42.29 -6.10
CA ALA A 351 2.74 -42.38 -6.20
C ALA A 351 2.15 -43.38 -5.18
N SER A 352 2.93 -44.38 -4.74
CA SER A 352 2.52 -45.31 -3.67
C SER A 352 2.56 -44.70 -2.27
N LEU A 353 3.32 -43.62 -2.07
CA LEU A 353 3.54 -42.99 -0.76
C LEU A 353 2.77 -41.67 -0.58
N ALA A 354 2.72 -40.83 -1.62
CA ALA A 354 2.03 -39.55 -1.61
C ALA A 354 0.65 -39.62 -2.28
N GLY A 355 0.49 -40.49 -3.29
CA GLY A 355 -0.67 -40.56 -4.17
C GLY A 355 -0.39 -39.97 -5.57
N TRP A 356 -1.16 -40.41 -6.57
CA TRP A 356 -0.96 -39.99 -7.97
C TRP A 356 -1.19 -38.50 -8.25
N ASP A 357 -1.96 -37.82 -7.39
CA ASP A 357 -2.16 -36.37 -7.43
C ASP A 357 -0.92 -35.57 -6.95
N HIS A 358 0.05 -36.25 -6.34
CA HIS A 358 1.23 -35.63 -5.71
C HIS A 358 2.55 -35.91 -6.47
N VAL A 359 2.47 -36.44 -7.70
CA VAL A 359 3.65 -36.80 -8.52
C VAL A 359 3.55 -36.19 -9.91
N GLY A 360 4.55 -35.41 -10.31
CA GLY A 360 4.68 -34.81 -11.64
C GLY A 360 6.00 -35.16 -12.32
N ILE A 361 6.36 -34.40 -13.36
CA ILE A 361 7.59 -34.54 -14.14
C ILE A 361 8.37 -33.22 -14.08
N GLY A 362 9.69 -33.30 -13.94
CA GLY A 362 10.56 -32.13 -13.89
C GLY A 362 11.97 -32.55 -14.27
N SER A 363 12.25 -32.46 -15.56
CA SER A 363 13.25 -33.31 -16.23
C SER A 363 14.69 -33.20 -15.75
N ASP A 364 15.15 -32.02 -15.32
CA ASP A 364 16.59 -31.66 -15.24
C ASP A 364 17.25 -31.67 -16.64
N PHE A 365 16.46 -31.45 -17.70
CA PHE A 365 16.98 -31.28 -19.05
C PHE A 365 17.79 -29.98 -19.18
N ASP A 366 18.87 -30.07 -19.96
CA ASP A 366 19.97 -29.10 -20.07
C ASP A 366 20.76 -28.80 -18.77
N GLY A 367 20.26 -29.16 -17.58
CA GLY A 367 20.97 -29.04 -16.29
C GLY A 367 22.04 -30.12 -16.08
N THR A 368 21.74 -31.37 -16.45
CA THR A 368 22.72 -32.48 -16.48
C THR A 368 23.18 -32.82 -17.92
N PRO A 369 24.47 -33.16 -18.15
CA PRO A 369 24.94 -33.69 -19.43
C PRO A 369 24.62 -35.19 -19.62
N THR A 370 24.05 -35.88 -18.62
CA THR A 370 23.62 -37.28 -18.75
C THR A 370 22.27 -37.56 -18.08
N VAL A 371 21.36 -38.07 -18.89
CA VAL A 371 19.99 -38.51 -18.55
C VAL A 371 19.80 -39.99 -18.87
N ALA A 372 18.69 -40.57 -18.39
CA ALA A 372 18.46 -42.01 -18.42
C ALA A 372 18.21 -42.57 -19.83
N ASP A 373 18.69 -43.79 -20.08
CA ASP A 373 18.55 -44.50 -21.36
C ASP A 373 17.06 -44.69 -21.73
N GLY A 374 16.66 -44.23 -22.92
CA GLY A 374 15.26 -44.18 -23.36
C GLY A 374 14.54 -42.84 -23.15
N ILE A 375 15.13 -41.89 -22.40
CA ILE A 375 14.60 -40.53 -22.18
C ILE A 375 15.66 -39.45 -22.45
N GLU A 376 16.17 -39.47 -23.68
CA GLU A 376 17.34 -38.70 -24.11
C GLU A 376 17.09 -37.19 -24.19
N ASP A 377 15.84 -36.76 -24.45
CA ASP A 377 15.45 -35.37 -24.62
C ASP A 377 13.94 -35.15 -24.48
N VAL A 378 13.49 -33.88 -24.57
CA VAL A 378 12.08 -33.49 -24.46
C VAL A 378 11.14 -34.15 -25.47
N SER A 379 11.61 -34.84 -26.52
CA SER A 379 10.72 -35.61 -27.41
C SER A 379 10.29 -36.96 -26.84
N ALA A 380 10.93 -37.44 -25.77
CA ALA A 380 10.73 -38.78 -25.24
C ALA A 380 9.59 -38.93 -24.22
N TYR A 381 8.98 -37.85 -23.71
CA TYR A 381 7.89 -37.94 -22.72
C TYR A 381 6.73 -38.88 -23.10
N PRO A 382 6.28 -38.98 -24.38
CA PRO A 382 5.24 -39.93 -24.76
C PRO A 382 5.63 -41.40 -24.50
N LYS A 383 6.93 -41.75 -24.63
CA LYS A 383 7.48 -43.07 -24.27
C LYS A 383 7.43 -43.30 -22.75
N LEU A 384 7.75 -42.28 -21.95
CA LEU A 384 7.66 -42.36 -20.49
C LEU A 384 6.22 -42.65 -20.04
N ILE A 385 5.26 -41.97 -20.64
CA ILE A 385 3.85 -42.17 -20.33
C ILE A 385 3.33 -43.52 -20.84
N GLU A 386 3.78 -43.97 -22.00
CA GLU A 386 3.54 -45.35 -22.47
C GLU A 386 4.11 -46.39 -21.48
N ALA A 387 5.33 -46.19 -20.97
CA ALA A 387 5.95 -47.06 -19.98
C ALA A 387 5.22 -47.05 -18.63
N VAL A 388 4.79 -45.88 -18.13
CA VAL A 388 3.97 -45.75 -16.92
C VAL A 388 2.62 -46.49 -17.08
N MET A 389 1.95 -46.37 -18.23
CA MET A 389 0.73 -47.15 -18.50
C MET A 389 1.00 -48.65 -18.58
N ARG A 390 2.04 -49.07 -19.31
CA ARG A 390 2.49 -50.46 -19.47
C ARG A 390 2.88 -51.13 -18.15
N ARG A 391 3.41 -50.35 -17.19
CA ARG A 391 3.71 -50.80 -15.80
C ARG A 391 2.45 -51.03 -14.97
N GLY A 392 1.30 -50.47 -15.38
CA GLY A 392 -0.01 -50.71 -14.77
C GLY A 392 -0.85 -49.46 -14.49
N ALA A 393 -0.43 -48.25 -14.88
CA ALA A 393 -1.21 -47.05 -14.63
C ALA A 393 -2.46 -46.96 -15.53
N THR A 394 -3.59 -46.65 -14.91
CA THR A 394 -4.82 -46.29 -15.64
C THR A 394 -4.68 -44.92 -16.31
N ASP A 395 -5.49 -44.66 -17.33
CA ASP A 395 -5.54 -43.32 -17.96
C ASP A 395 -5.78 -42.22 -16.92
N GLU A 396 -6.62 -42.48 -15.91
CA GLU A 396 -6.94 -41.49 -14.88
C GLU A 396 -5.78 -41.25 -13.91
N GLN A 397 -4.95 -42.26 -13.63
CA GLN A 397 -3.70 -42.08 -12.88
C GLN A 397 -2.66 -41.31 -13.71
N VAL A 398 -2.62 -41.50 -15.02
CA VAL A 398 -1.79 -40.67 -15.92
C VAL A 398 -2.33 -39.24 -16.03
N ARG A 399 -3.66 -39.05 -16.11
CA ARG A 399 -4.27 -37.71 -16.00
C ARG A 399 -3.85 -37.07 -14.69
N LYS A 400 -3.98 -37.74 -13.55
CA LYS A 400 -3.52 -37.26 -12.24
C LYS A 400 -2.01 -36.97 -12.20
N HIS A 401 -1.17 -37.78 -12.83
CA HIS A 401 0.28 -37.53 -12.92
C HIS A 401 0.62 -36.24 -13.69
N GLN A 402 -0.06 -35.98 -14.82
CA GLN A 402 0.07 -34.72 -15.56
C GLN A 402 -0.65 -33.54 -14.87
N LEU A 403 -1.74 -33.85 -14.14
CA LEU A 403 -2.51 -32.91 -13.33
C LEU A 403 -1.93 -32.70 -11.93
N GLY A 404 -0.81 -33.32 -11.54
CA GLY A 404 -0.20 -33.04 -10.23
C GLY A 404 0.07 -31.54 -10.10
N PHE A 405 0.63 -30.96 -11.16
CA PHE A 405 0.84 -29.53 -11.28
C PHE A 405 -0.39 -28.71 -11.75
N ASN A 406 -1.31 -29.32 -12.49
CA ASN A 406 -2.41 -28.64 -13.19
C ASN A 406 -3.81 -28.90 -12.57
N SER A 407 -3.84 -29.56 -11.42
CA SER A 407 -4.98 -29.66 -10.52
C SER A 407 -5.35 -28.27 -9.99
N THR A 408 -6.61 -28.05 -9.66
CA THR A 408 -7.11 -26.79 -9.10
C THR A 408 -6.71 -26.57 -7.63
N SER A 409 -5.68 -27.27 -7.14
CA SER A 409 -5.07 -27.06 -5.83
C SER A 409 -3.82 -26.20 -5.92
N MET A 410 -2.76 -26.57 -6.66
CA MET A 410 -1.50 -25.82 -6.58
C MET A 410 -1.58 -24.40 -7.15
N LEU A 411 -1.66 -24.23 -8.48
CA LEU A 411 -1.71 -22.88 -9.09
C LEU A 411 -3.00 -22.07 -8.80
N GLU A 412 -3.90 -22.57 -7.96
CA GLU A 412 -5.09 -21.84 -7.48
C GLU A 412 -5.16 -21.66 -5.95
N ALA A 413 -4.53 -22.50 -5.12
CA ALA A 413 -4.18 -22.19 -3.72
C ALA A 413 -2.87 -21.40 -3.61
N ILE A 414 -2.27 -21.07 -4.76
CA ILE A 414 -1.31 -19.97 -4.97
C ILE A 414 -2.04 -18.63 -5.21
N ARG A 415 -3.38 -18.60 -5.11
CA ARG A 415 -4.02 -17.40 -4.52
C ARG A 415 -3.33 -17.11 -3.18
N PRO A 416 -3.19 -15.84 -2.76
CA PRO A 416 -2.77 -15.56 -1.39
C PRO A 416 -3.69 -16.32 -0.43
N THR A 417 -3.17 -16.76 0.72
CA THR A 417 -3.99 -17.34 1.80
C THR A 417 -4.80 -16.28 2.57
N LEU A 418 -5.22 -15.25 1.85
CA LEU A 418 -6.44 -14.51 2.12
C LEU A 418 -7.62 -15.44 1.74
N PRO A 419 -8.56 -15.73 2.66
CA PRO A 419 -9.73 -16.58 2.40
C PRO A 419 -10.59 -16.08 1.21
N PRO A 420 -11.49 -16.93 0.66
CA PRO A 420 -12.25 -16.62 -0.56
C PRO A 420 -12.90 -15.25 -0.49
N ASN A 421 -12.79 -14.50 -1.59
CA ASN A 421 -13.18 -13.10 -1.74
C ASN A 421 -14.34 -12.68 -0.82
N ARG A 422 -14.01 -12.00 0.28
CA ARG A 422 -14.71 -10.74 0.51
C ARG A 422 -14.61 -9.95 -0.80
N HIS A 423 -15.71 -9.43 -1.30
CA HIS A 423 -15.59 -8.31 -2.24
C HIS A 423 -14.67 -7.30 -1.55
N PRO A 424 -13.61 -6.82 -2.21
CA PRO A 424 -12.72 -5.84 -1.59
C PRO A 424 -13.59 -4.67 -1.13
N ASN A 425 -13.19 -4.01 -0.04
CA ASN A 425 -13.88 -2.82 0.43
C ASN A 425 -13.61 -1.69 -0.56
N THR A 426 -14.39 -1.70 -1.66
CA THR A 426 -14.31 -0.77 -2.79
C THR A 426 -14.50 0.68 -2.36
N GLY A 427 -15.00 0.88 -1.13
CA GLY A 427 -15.28 2.18 -0.57
C GLY A 427 -16.24 2.96 -1.46
N TYR A 428 -15.95 4.24 -1.60
CA TYR A 428 -16.62 5.11 -2.53
C TYR A 428 -16.16 4.83 -3.97
N GLN A 429 -17.12 4.44 -4.81
CA GLN A 429 -16.94 4.27 -6.24
C GLN A 429 -17.57 5.44 -6.98
N GLY A 430 -16.73 6.30 -7.57
CA GLY A 430 -17.16 7.54 -8.23
C GLY A 430 -18.08 7.34 -9.45
N SER A 431 -18.57 8.44 -10.02
CA SER A 431 -19.51 8.44 -11.16
C SER A 431 -18.96 7.77 -12.43
N SER A 432 -17.63 7.68 -12.57
CA SER A 432 -16.92 6.99 -13.65
C SER A 432 -16.58 5.52 -13.37
N SER A 433 -16.98 4.97 -12.21
CA SER A 433 -16.73 3.57 -11.84
C SER A 433 -17.53 2.60 -12.72
N LEU A 434 -17.08 1.34 -12.77
CA LEU A 434 -17.81 0.28 -13.47
C LEU A 434 -19.22 0.09 -12.87
N ASP A 435 -19.38 0.18 -11.56
CA ASP A 435 -20.67 0.02 -10.89
C ASP A 435 -21.63 1.18 -11.20
N SER A 436 -21.13 2.43 -11.21
CA SER A 436 -21.91 3.60 -11.64
C SER A 436 -22.35 3.48 -13.10
N LEU A 437 -21.47 3.02 -13.99
CA LEU A 437 -21.78 2.80 -15.41
C LEU A 437 -22.82 1.68 -15.60
N LEU A 438 -22.66 0.55 -14.91
CA LEU A 438 -23.61 -0.58 -14.95
C LEU A 438 -24.96 -0.21 -14.32
N GLY A 439 -24.98 0.61 -13.27
CA GLY A 439 -26.19 1.16 -12.66
C GLY A 439 -26.98 2.04 -13.63
N ASN A 440 -26.31 2.96 -14.32
CA ASN A 440 -26.92 3.79 -15.36
C ASN A 440 -27.44 2.97 -16.54
N VAL A 441 -26.67 1.97 -17.01
CA VAL A 441 -27.12 1.04 -18.07
C VAL A 441 -28.36 0.25 -17.62
N ARG A 442 -28.43 -0.20 -16.37
CA ARG A 442 -29.61 -0.88 -15.82
C ARG A 442 -30.84 0.02 -15.77
N GLN A 443 -30.71 1.26 -15.28
CA GLN A 443 -31.83 2.21 -15.25
C GLN A 443 -32.35 2.52 -16.66
N GLN A 444 -31.46 2.74 -17.63
CA GLN A 444 -31.88 2.92 -19.02
C GLN A 444 -32.53 1.66 -19.61
N THR A 445 -31.99 0.48 -19.32
CA THR A 445 -32.59 -0.80 -19.78
C THR A 445 -34.00 -1.01 -19.22
N MET A 446 -34.24 -0.63 -17.96
CA MET A 446 -35.59 -0.65 -17.35
C MET A 446 -36.53 0.38 -18.00
N LEU A 447 -36.05 1.58 -18.33
CA LEU A 447 -36.84 2.62 -18.99
C LEU A 447 -37.24 2.30 -20.45
N PHE A 448 -36.55 1.36 -21.11
CA PHE A 448 -36.88 0.88 -22.46
C PHE A 448 -37.58 -0.50 -22.48
N GLY A 449 -37.94 -1.06 -21.32
CA GLY A 449 -38.20 -2.49 -21.13
C GLY A 449 -39.61 -2.92 -20.74
N ASP A 450 -40.66 -2.39 -21.39
CA ASP A 450 -42.05 -2.89 -21.22
C ASP A 450 -42.25 -4.23 -21.96
N LEU A 451 -41.79 -5.35 -21.39
CA LEU A 451 -42.13 -6.72 -21.86
C LEU A 451 -41.88 -7.81 -20.79
N GLU A 452 -42.98 -8.31 -20.23
CA GLU A 452 -43.22 -9.55 -19.45
C GLU A 452 -42.09 -10.17 -18.60
N ALA A 453 -42.36 -10.30 -17.28
CA ALA A 453 -41.48 -10.95 -16.32
C ALA A 453 -41.26 -12.44 -16.61
N GLY A 454 -40.03 -12.81 -17.00
CA GLY A 454 -39.67 -14.20 -17.35
C GLY A 454 -38.25 -14.64 -17.01
N SER A 455 -37.39 -13.77 -16.45
CA SER A 455 -36.04 -14.14 -16.03
C SER A 455 -35.52 -13.24 -14.91
N THR A 456 -35.15 -13.82 -13.78
CA THR A 456 -34.39 -13.16 -12.70
C THR A 456 -32.94 -12.92 -13.14
N PHE A 457 -32.71 -11.81 -13.85
CA PHE A 457 -31.40 -11.18 -13.82
C PHE A 457 -31.16 -10.66 -12.40
N LEU A 458 -30.39 -11.44 -11.62
CA LEU A 458 -30.06 -11.10 -10.24
C LEU A 458 -29.39 -9.73 -10.14
N PRO A 459 -29.61 -8.97 -9.05
CA PRO A 459 -28.84 -7.78 -8.78
C PRO A 459 -27.34 -8.12 -8.72
N VAL A 460 -26.50 -7.30 -9.34
CA VAL A 460 -25.14 -7.11 -8.79
C VAL A 460 -25.29 -5.88 -7.92
N GLY A 461 -25.45 -6.09 -6.62
CA GLY A 461 -25.78 -5.06 -5.66
C GLY A 461 -26.29 -5.68 -4.37
N ARG A 462 -25.40 -5.74 -3.38
CA ARG A 462 -25.62 -6.25 -2.01
C ARG A 462 -26.36 -7.59 -1.96
N ASP A 463 -25.59 -8.67 -2.00
CA ASP A 463 -26.05 -9.91 -1.39
C ASP A 463 -26.19 -9.69 0.12
N ASP A 464 -27.44 -9.50 0.58
CA ASP A 464 -27.82 -9.66 1.98
C ASP A 464 -27.76 -11.17 2.35
N GLU A 465 -26.59 -11.78 2.20
CA GLU A 465 -26.28 -13.04 2.88
C GLU A 465 -26.24 -12.75 4.39
N GLY A 466 -27.36 -13.09 5.05
CA GLY A 466 -27.45 -13.12 6.51
C GLY A 466 -26.27 -13.89 7.11
N PRO A 467 -25.79 -13.48 8.29
CA PRO A 467 -24.39 -13.52 8.69
C PRO A 467 -23.68 -14.83 8.36
N ALA A 468 -22.94 -14.84 7.24
CA ALA A 468 -22.07 -15.93 6.85
C ALA A 468 -21.10 -16.25 8.00
N ASP A 469 -21.04 -17.52 8.37
CA ASP A 469 -20.58 -18.00 9.69
C ASP A 469 -19.23 -17.39 10.12
N SER A 470 -19.29 -16.34 10.95
CA SER A 470 -18.16 -15.40 11.15
C SER A 470 -17.04 -15.95 12.03
N THR A 471 -17.05 -17.25 12.28
CA THR A 471 -16.38 -17.95 13.39
C THR A 471 -15.19 -18.81 12.93
N HIS A 472 -15.10 -19.12 11.63
CA HIS A 472 -14.07 -20.00 11.06
C HIS A 472 -13.04 -19.30 10.16
N PHE A 473 -13.03 -17.96 10.13
CA PHE A 473 -12.21 -17.17 9.21
C PHE A 473 -10.81 -16.82 9.74
N MET A 474 -10.55 -17.03 11.03
CA MET A 474 -9.34 -16.56 11.69
C MET A 474 -8.14 -17.48 11.50
N ASN A 475 -7.09 -16.96 10.86
CA ASN A 475 -5.79 -17.63 10.82
C ASN A 475 -5.16 -17.58 12.22
N ASN A 476 -4.99 -18.75 12.86
CA ASN A 476 -4.41 -18.89 14.20
C ASN A 476 -3.13 -18.08 14.43
N ALA A 477 -2.30 -17.89 13.39
CA ALA A 477 -1.10 -17.06 13.48
C ALA A 477 -1.39 -15.60 13.88
N SER A 478 -2.44 -14.99 13.32
CA SER A 478 -2.84 -13.61 13.65
C SER A 478 -3.45 -13.54 15.05
N THR A 479 -4.27 -14.53 15.45
CA THR A 479 -4.78 -14.65 16.83
C THR A 479 -3.65 -14.73 17.84
N ILE A 480 -2.61 -15.51 17.55
CA ILE A 480 -1.43 -15.68 18.40
C ILE A 480 -0.59 -14.39 18.43
N GLU A 481 -0.39 -13.70 17.31
CA GLU A 481 0.35 -12.43 17.26
C GLU A 481 -0.37 -11.32 18.04
N GLY A 482 -1.70 -11.25 17.93
CA GLY A 482 -2.52 -10.37 18.77
C GLY A 482 -2.47 -10.73 20.25
N ALA A 483 -2.45 -12.03 20.59
CA ALA A 483 -2.31 -12.49 21.96
C ALA A 483 -0.92 -12.17 22.55
N GLN A 484 0.15 -12.23 21.75
CA GLN A 484 1.51 -11.81 22.14
C GLN A 484 1.60 -10.29 22.36
N LEU A 485 0.92 -9.49 21.53
CA LEU A 485 0.80 -8.05 21.71
C LEU A 485 0.09 -7.72 23.04
N LEU A 486 -1.02 -8.42 23.33
CA LEU A 486 -1.75 -8.30 24.58
C LEU A 486 -0.94 -8.82 25.79
N GLU A 487 -0.18 -9.92 25.66
CA GLU A 487 0.70 -10.46 26.72
C GLU A 487 1.75 -9.41 27.10
N THR A 488 2.37 -8.78 26.09
CA THR A 488 3.35 -7.70 26.28
C THR A 488 2.72 -6.48 26.96
N LEU A 489 1.53 -6.05 26.52
CA LEU A 489 0.82 -4.91 27.11
C LEU A 489 0.38 -5.18 28.56
N ALA A 490 -0.16 -6.36 28.85
CA ALA A 490 -0.63 -6.76 30.17
C ALA A 490 0.50 -6.95 31.21
N ILE A 491 1.70 -7.32 30.76
CA ILE A 491 2.91 -7.44 31.60
C ILE A 491 3.65 -6.09 31.76
N SER A 492 3.49 -5.16 30.82
CA SER A 492 4.14 -3.83 30.88
C SER A 492 3.75 -2.99 32.12
N LYS A 493 4.41 -1.86 32.36
CA LYS A 493 3.96 -0.86 33.37
C LYS A 493 2.79 0.02 32.89
N ILE A 494 2.31 -0.16 31.66
CA ILE A 494 1.42 0.80 30.99
C ILE A 494 0.01 0.72 31.63
N ASN A 495 -0.54 -0.50 31.68
CA ASN A 495 -1.83 -0.88 32.26
C ASN A 495 -2.35 0.04 33.39
N THR A 496 -1.86 -0.13 34.61
CA THR A 496 -2.31 0.54 35.85
C THR A 496 -2.22 2.07 35.83
N THR A 497 -1.59 2.66 34.82
CA THR A 497 -1.45 4.11 34.66
C THR A 497 -2.25 4.68 33.48
N ILE A 498 -2.80 3.87 32.55
CA ILE A 498 -3.59 4.36 31.39
C ILE A 498 -4.69 5.34 31.83
N VAL A 499 -5.63 4.91 32.68
CA VAL A 499 -6.76 5.76 33.12
C VAL A 499 -6.27 7.05 33.78
N ARG A 500 -5.25 6.96 34.63
CA ARG A 500 -4.69 8.12 35.32
C ARG A 500 -4.01 9.09 34.34
N PHE A 501 -3.29 8.57 33.36
CA PHE A 501 -2.60 9.36 32.36
C PHE A 501 -3.59 10.08 31.44
N PHE A 502 -4.69 9.43 31.04
CA PHE A 502 -5.80 10.10 30.34
C PHE A 502 -6.51 11.14 31.22
N SER A 503 -6.74 10.85 32.50
CA SER A 503 -7.34 11.81 33.46
C SER A 503 -6.43 13.01 33.76
N ASP A 504 -5.11 12.86 33.70
CA ASP A 504 -4.13 13.93 33.92
C ASP A 504 -3.86 14.72 32.63
N TRP A 505 -3.82 14.07 31.46
CA TRP A 505 -3.63 14.68 30.13
C TRP A 505 -4.89 15.38 29.60
N LYS A 506 -6.06 14.79 29.84
CA LYS A 506 -7.40 15.23 29.42
C LYS A 506 -7.64 15.42 27.92
N GLY A 507 -6.66 15.17 27.06
CA GLY A 507 -6.81 15.24 25.60
C GLY A 507 -7.23 16.62 25.06
N ASN A 508 -7.04 17.69 25.84
CA ASN A 508 -7.59 19.03 25.60
C ASN A 508 -6.76 19.91 24.65
N GLY A 509 -5.66 19.40 24.10
CA GLY A 509 -4.83 20.09 23.13
C GLY A 509 -5.62 20.67 21.95
N LEU A 510 -5.25 21.85 21.48
CA LEU A 510 -5.84 22.48 20.29
C LEU A 510 -5.69 21.64 18.99
N GLU A 511 -4.88 20.59 19.04
CA GLU A 511 -4.55 19.70 17.93
C GLU A 511 -4.80 18.22 18.23
N SER A 512 -5.37 17.91 19.41
CA SER A 512 -5.75 16.56 19.80
C SER A 512 -7.19 16.23 19.41
N HIS A 513 -7.29 15.20 18.57
CA HIS A 513 -8.43 14.29 18.38
C HIS A 513 -9.79 14.93 18.12
N VAL A 514 -10.12 14.99 16.82
CA VAL A 514 -11.48 14.65 16.39
C VAL A 514 -11.88 13.34 17.08
N GLY A 515 -13.02 13.32 17.78
CA GLY A 515 -13.41 12.17 18.59
C GLY A 515 -12.92 12.21 20.04
N ALA A 516 -12.62 13.37 20.63
CA ALA A 516 -12.25 13.48 22.05
C ALA A 516 -13.29 12.84 22.99
N PHE A 517 -14.59 12.95 22.66
CA PHE A 517 -15.70 12.26 23.35
C PHE A 517 -15.60 10.71 23.35
N LEU A 518 -14.87 10.09 22.42
CA LEU A 518 -14.64 8.64 22.41
C LEU A 518 -13.52 8.21 23.37
N VAL A 519 -12.57 9.10 23.67
CA VAL A 519 -11.30 8.75 24.33
C VAL A 519 -11.51 8.15 25.71
N GLN A 520 -12.40 8.72 26.53
CA GLN A 520 -12.66 8.21 27.88
C GLN A 520 -13.39 6.85 27.85
N PRO A 521 -14.54 6.67 27.15
CA PRO A 521 -15.17 5.35 27.02
C PRO A 521 -14.24 4.26 26.45
N PHE A 522 -13.42 4.62 25.46
CA PHE A 522 -12.47 3.68 24.86
C PHE A 522 -11.33 3.32 25.83
N ALA A 523 -10.81 4.29 26.60
CA ALA A 523 -9.77 4.05 27.59
C ALA A 523 -10.27 3.16 28.73
N ASP A 524 -11.49 3.41 29.22
CA ASP A 524 -12.12 2.61 30.28
C ASP A 524 -12.38 1.17 29.82
N ALA A 525 -12.92 0.96 28.61
CA ALA A 525 -13.16 -0.36 28.05
C ALA A 525 -11.88 -1.18 27.81
N VAL A 526 -10.83 -0.55 27.27
CA VAL A 526 -9.50 -1.18 27.13
C VAL A 526 -8.92 -1.55 28.50
N MET A 527 -9.18 -0.75 29.53
CA MET A 527 -8.68 -0.98 30.87
C MET A 527 -9.43 -2.04 31.68
N GLU A 528 -10.74 -2.17 31.50
CA GLU A 528 -11.53 -3.25 32.09
C GLU A 528 -11.03 -4.63 31.62
N GLU A 529 -10.76 -4.77 30.32
CA GLU A 529 -10.18 -6.00 29.74
C GLU A 529 -8.77 -6.28 30.27
N ILE A 530 -7.87 -5.29 30.28
CA ILE A 530 -6.51 -5.47 30.80
C ILE A 530 -6.51 -5.86 32.29
N VAL A 531 -7.36 -5.22 33.12
CA VAL A 531 -7.48 -5.56 34.55
C VAL A 531 -8.12 -6.93 34.76
N THR A 532 -9.00 -7.37 33.85
CA THR A 532 -9.59 -8.71 33.87
C THR A 532 -8.54 -9.78 33.54
N LEU A 533 -7.74 -9.58 32.47
CA LEU A 533 -6.61 -10.47 32.13
C LEU A 533 -5.60 -10.58 33.28
N GLN A 534 -5.29 -9.48 33.96
CA GLN A 534 -4.36 -9.49 35.10
C GLN A 534 -4.87 -10.27 36.32
N ARG A 535 -6.15 -10.64 36.35
CA ARG A 535 -6.79 -11.44 37.41
C ARG A 535 -7.14 -12.86 36.95
N ALA A 536 -6.84 -13.21 35.70
CA ALA A 536 -7.14 -14.50 35.11
C ALA A 536 -6.29 -15.63 35.71
N GLU A 537 -6.94 -16.74 36.08
CA GLU A 537 -6.24 -17.98 36.47
C GLU A 537 -5.53 -18.62 35.26
N ASN A 538 -6.08 -18.45 34.04
CA ASN A 538 -5.59 -19.05 32.80
C ASN A 538 -5.09 -18.00 31.80
N PHE A 539 -4.36 -16.98 32.27
CA PHE A 539 -3.84 -15.82 31.54
C PHE A 539 -3.59 -16.02 30.02
N ARG A 540 -2.85 -17.06 29.60
CA ARG A 540 -2.56 -17.34 28.18
C ARG A 540 -3.75 -17.82 27.34
N SER A 541 -4.69 -18.53 27.94
CA SER A 541 -5.95 -18.90 27.30
C SER A 541 -6.79 -17.64 27.07
N ASP A 542 -6.92 -16.82 28.11
CA ASP A 542 -7.83 -15.67 28.10
C ASP A 542 -7.28 -14.53 27.22
N LEU A 543 -5.96 -14.40 27.11
CA LEU A 543 -5.27 -13.59 26.09
C LEU A 543 -5.62 -14.01 24.65
N LEU A 544 -5.70 -15.31 24.37
CA LEU A 544 -6.04 -15.82 23.04
C LEU A 544 -7.53 -15.59 22.74
N VAL A 545 -8.41 -15.78 23.73
CA VAL A 545 -9.85 -15.51 23.63
C VAL A 545 -10.12 -14.01 23.38
N LEU A 546 -9.45 -13.10 24.12
CA LEU A 546 -9.59 -11.66 23.85
C LEU A 546 -9.06 -11.31 22.46
N SER A 547 -7.88 -11.80 22.08
CA SER A 547 -7.34 -11.59 20.73
C SER A 547 -8.33 -12.02 19.64
N GLN A 548 -8.91 -13.23 19.77
CA GLN A 548 -9.93 -13.72 18.86
C GLN A 548 -11.13 -12.77 18.79
N ARG A 549 -11.69 -12.37 19.94
CA ARG A 549 -12.83 -11.45 20.02
C ARG A 549 -12.53 -10.09 19.36
N LEU A 550 -11.33 -9.52 19.56
CA LEU A 550 -10.91 -8.27 18.93
C LEU A 550 -10.88 -8.38 17.40
N PHE A 551 -10.31 -9.46 16.85
CA PHE A 551 -10.28 -9.71 15.40
C PHE A 551 -11.68 -9.97 14.83
N GLU A 552 -12.50 -10.79 15.49
CA GLU A 552 -13.89 -11.04 15.07
C GLU A 552 -14.69 -9.73 14.99
N ASN A 553 -14.64 -8.89 16.04
CA ASN A 553 -15.33 -7.61 16.08
C ASN A 553 -14.79 -6.63 15.02
N SER A 554 -13.47 -6.50 14.88
CA SER A 554 -12.84 -5.65 13.86
C SER A 554 -13.19 -6.09 12.43
N SER A 555 -13.41 -7.38 12.21
CA SER A 555 -13.77 -7.94 10.90
C SER A 555 -15.22 -7.65 10.49
N ARG A 556 -16.10 -7.28 11.44
CA ARG A 556 -17.51 -6.96 11.21
C ARG A 556 -17.66 -5.49 10.78
N ALA A 557 -18.59 -5.24 9.86
CA ALA A 557 -19.01 -3.89 9.53
C ALA A 557 -19.57 -3.18 10.78
N VAL A 558 -19.45 -1.86 10.80
CA VAL A 558 -20.08 -1.00 11.83
C VAL A 558 -21.47 -0.66 11.33
N ASP A 559 -22.49 -0.92 12.14
CA ASP A 559 -23.86 -0.51 11.81
C ASP A 559 -24.00 1.01 11.98
N ILE A 560 -24.69 1.64 11.03
CA ILE A 560 -24.90 3.09 10.98
C ILE A 560 -26.31 3.31 10.44
N HIS A 561 -27.22 3.71 11.32
CA HIS A 561 -28.62 3.99 11.00
C HIS A 561 -29.11 5.31 11.61
N ARG A 562 -30.11 5.94 11.00
CA ARG A 562 -30.59 7.30 11.35
C ARG A 562 -30.89 7.51 12.84
N LEU A 563 -31.45 6.49 13.49
CA LEU A 563 -31.93 6.53 14.87
C LEU A 563 -30.82 6.26 15.91
N MET A 564 -29.57 6.08 15.48
CA MET A 564 -28.45 5.75 16.34
C MET A 564 -28.09 6.93 17.24
N THR A 565 -28.01 6.70 18.54
CA THR A 565 -27.47 7.66 19.50
C THR A 565 -25.94 7.57 19.55
N LEU A 566 -25.31 8.55 20.19
CA LEU A 566 -23.88 8.49 20.46
C LEU A 566 -23.50 7.27 21.32
N GLN A 567 -24.36 6.84 22.24
CA GLN A 567 -24.06 5.69 23.10
C GLN A 567 -24.09 4.39 22.31
N ASP A 568 -25.10 4.18 21.46
CA ASP A 568 -25.19 2.99 20.59
C ASP A 568 -23.97 2.86 19.65
N PHE A 569 -23.40 4.00 19.23
CA PHE A 569 -22.16 4.03 18.45
C PHE A 569 -20.92 3.69 19.31
N ILE A 570 -20.81 4.21 20.53
CA ILE A 570 -19.73 3.85 21.46
C ILE A 570 -19.78 2.36 21.80
N ASP A 571 -20.98 1.82 22.04
CA ASP A 571 -21.21 0.43 22.44
C ASP A 571 -20.83 -0.58 21.33
N GLN A 572 -20.68 -0.15 20.07
CA GLN A 572 -20.10 -0.97 18.99
C GLN A 572 -18.56 -1.07 19.01
N TYR A 573 -17.89 -0.31 19.89
CA TYR A 573 -16.42 -0.23 19.99
C TYR A 573 -15.89 -0.55 21.40
N THR A 574 -16.75 -0.83 22.38
CA THR A 574 -16.40 -1.02 23.80
C THR A 574 -16.93 -2.35 24.37
N GLY A 575 -16.46 -2.72 25.57
CA GLY A 575 -16.88 -3.94 26.27
C GLY A 575 -16.77 -5.20 25.40
N PRO A 576 -17.83 -6.02 25.27
CA PRO A 576 -17.79 -7.24 24.45
C PRO A 576 -17.52 -6.95 22.97
N ASN A 577 -17.85 -5.74 22.49
CA ASN A 577 -17.66 -5.29 21.12
C ASN A 577 -16.31 -4.59 20.89
N LEU A 578 -15.37 -4.62 21.85
CA LEU A 578 -14.05 -4.01 21.71
C LEU A 578 -13.32 -4.47 20.41
N ARG A 579 -12.64 -3.53 19.73
CA ARG A 579 -12.02 -3.71 18.40
C ARG A 579 -10.53 -3.35 18.40
N TRP A 580 -9.77 -3.82 17.42
CA TRP A 580 -8.37 -3.43 17.22
C TRP A 580 -8.22 -1.95 16.88
N GLU A 581 -9.20 -1.34 16.22
CA GLU A 581 -9.25 0.13 16.03
C GLU A 581 -9.25 0.85 17.39
N THR A 582 -10.06 0.38 18.36
CA THR A 582 -10.12 0.94 19.72
C THR A 582 -8.80 0.81 20.47
N MET A 583 -8.19 -0.39 20.43
CA MET A 583 -6.86 -0.65 21.00
C MET A 583 -5.79 0.26 20.38
N GLY A 584 -5.81 0.37 19.05
CA GLY A 584 -4.90 1.20 18.26
C GLY A 584 -4.98 2.68 18.65
N VAL A 585 -6.21 3.23 18.74
CA VAL A 585 -6.46 4.59 19.24
C VAL A 585 -5.81 4.78 20.61
N ILE A 586 -6.20 4.00 21.61
CA ILE A 586 -5.77 4.21 23.01
C ILE A 586 -4.24 4.12 23.17
N LEU A 587 -3.60 3.13 22.55
CA LEU A 587 -2.14 2.98 22.64
C LEU A 587 -1.38 4.11 21.95
N THR A 588 -1.90 4.59 20.82
CA THR A 588 -1.32 5.71 20.05
C THR A 588 -1.45 7.04 20.79
N LEU A 589 -2.60 7.27 21.44
CA LEU A 589 -2.83 8.43 22.30
C LEU A 589 -1.88 8.47 23.51
N VAL A 590 -1.65 7.33 24.18
CA VAL A 590 -0.64 7.23 25.24
C VAL A 590 0.76 7.56 24.68
N GLY A 591 1.05 7.23 23.42
CA GLY A 591 2.30 7.59 22.73
C GLY A 591 2.51 9.10 22.51
N ILE A 592 1.45 9.84 22.17
CA ILE A 592 1.47 11.32 22.12
C ILE A 592 1.74 11.87 23.53
N ALA A 593 0.91 11.50 24.50
CA ALA A 593 1.00 12.02 25.88
C ALA A 593 2.36 11.69 26.54
N ALA A 594 2.92 10.50 26.29
CA ALA A 594 4.26 10.10 26.75
C ALA A 594 5.41 10.87 26.07
N THR A 595 5.12 11.68 25.05
CA THR A 595 6.06 12.67 24.53
C THR A 595 5.83 14.06 25.12
N GLU A 596 4.59 14.50 25.31
CA GLU A 596 4.28 15.83 25.85
C GLU A 596 4.73 15.99 27.31
N PHE A 597 4.51 14.97 28.14
CA PHE A 597 4.94 14.95 29.54
C PHE A 597 6.45 14.66 29.66
N ARG A 598 7.27 15.71 29.59
CA ARG A 598 8.72 15.60 29.79
C ARG A 598 9.16 15.45 31.25
N ALA A 599 8.32 15.84 32.21
CA ALA A 599 8.61 15.70 33.64
C ALA A 599 8.56 14.22 34.10
N PRO A 600 9.33 13.81 35.13
CA PRO A 600 9.24 12.46 35.68
C PRO A 600 7.81 12.12 36.14
N TYR A 601 7.29 10.99 35.69
CA TYR A 601 5.90 10.58 35.93
C TYR A 601 5.87 9.12 36.45
N ALA A 602 4.70 8.61 36.84
CA ALA A 602 4.58 7.25 37.39
C ALA A 602 5.10 6.15 36.43
N LEU A 603 5.00 6.39 35.12
CA LEU A 603 5.44 5.50 34.04
C LEU A 603 6.97 5.47 33.83
N TYR A 604 7.68 6.57 34.09
CA TYR A 604 9.12 6.72 33.83
C TYR A 604 9.77 7.72 34.80
N ARG A 605 10.87 7.31 35.43
CA ARG A 605 11.66 8.16 36.33
C ARG A 605 12.84 8.81 35.62
N THR A 606 13.26 8.23 34.50
CA THR A 606 14.40 8.67 33.69
C THR A 606 13.98 8.98 32.25
N GLU A 607 14.78 9.83 31.58
CA GLU A 607 14.65 10.08 30.14
C GLU A 607 14.70 8.77 29.33
N GLN A 608 15.59 7.86 29.69
CA GLN A 608 15.75 6.56 29.02
C GLN A 608 14.49 5.70 29.09
N GLU A 609 13.86 5.59 30.27
CA GLU A 609 12.57 4.89 30.42
C GLU A 609 11.46 5.53 29.58
N ARG A 610 11.42 6.87 29.46
CA ARG A 610 10.44 7.56 28.60
C ARG A 610 10.68 7.23 27.12
N GLN A 611 11.94 7.15 26.67
CA GLN A 611 12.26 6.84 25.28
C GLN A 611 11.97 5.36 24.92
N THR A 612 12.22 4.41 25.83
CA THR A 612 11.78 3.02 25.66
C THR A 612 10.25 2.95 25.55
N LEU A 613 9.51 3.59 26.48
CA LEU A 613 8.05 3.61 26.45
C LEU A 613 7.48 4.20 25.14
N ARG A 614 8.05 5.30 24.63
CA ARG A 614 7.67 5.87 23.32
C ARG A 614 7.87 4.88 22.18
N MET A 615 9.00 4.17 22.16
CA MET A 615 9.30 3.15 21.15
C MET A 615 8.36 1.95 21.20
N ASP A 616 8.01 1.48 22.39
CA ASP A 616 7.09 0.34 22.57
C ASP A 616 5.68 0.69 22.10
N LEU A 617 5.17 1.86 22.50
CA LEU A 617 3.85 2.37 22.09
C LEU A 617 3.75 2.58 20.56
N ILE A 618 4.83 3.05 19.92
CA ILE A 618 4.91 3.15 18.45
C ILE A 618 4.85 1.76 17.80
N GLN A 619 5.54 0.76 18.35
CA GLN A 619 5.48 -0.60 17.84
C GLN A 619 4.09 -1.21 18.01
N PHE A 620 3.42 -0.99 19.15
CA PHE A 620 2.07 -1.47 19.40
C PHE A 620 1.03 -0.82 18.47
N GLY A 621 1.09 0.51 18.28
CA GLY A 621 0.25 1.22 17.31
C GLY A 621 0.46 0.71 15.89
N ASN A 622 1.72 0.52 15.46
CA ASN A 622 2.02 -0.07 14.15
C ASN A 622 1.47 -1.51 14.00
N LYS A 623 1.51 -2.34 15.05
CA LYS A 623 0.91 -3.68 15.01
C LYS A 623 -0.62 -3.64 14.89
N CYS A 624 -1.29 -2.77 15.63
CA CYS A 624 -2.74 -2.56 15.49
C CYS A 624 -3.11 -2.06 14.08
N SER A 625 -2.28 -1.19 13.47
CA SER A 625 -2.45 -0.75 12.07
C SER A 625 -2.35 -1.94 11.11
N ILE A 626 -1.31 -2.78 11.25
CA ILE A 626 -1.13 -3.97 10.42
C ILE A 626 -2.31 -4.96 10.57
N PHE A 627 -2.88 -5.10 11.76
CA PHE A 627 -4.07 -5.95 11.98
C PHE A 627 -5.33 -5.39 11.30
N CYS A 628 -5.52 -4.06 11.30
CA CYS A 628 -6.65 -3.42 10.61
C CYS A 628 -6.46 -3.42 9.07
N GLU A 629 -5.23 -3.15 8.60
CA GLU A 629 -4.81 -3.27 7.19
C GLU A 629 -5.05 -4.69 6.66
N ALA A 630 -4.77 -5.74 7.45
CA ALA A 630 -4.99 -7.13 7.07
C ALA A 630 -6.46 -7.60 7.08
N LEU A 631 -7.38 -6.81 7.66
CA LEU A 631 -8.82 -7.09 7.74
C LEU A 631 -9.67 -6.31 6.72
N ASP A 632 -9.04 -5.45 5.90
CA ASP A 632 -9.70 -4.53 4.95
C ASP A 632 -10.68 -3.55 5.63
N VAL A 633 -10.27 -3.04 6.81
CA VAL A 633 -11.09 -2.17 7.67
C VAL A 633 -11.15 -0.75 7.13
N LEU A 634 -12.38 -0.28 6.89
CA LEU A 634 -12.67 1.11 6.52
C LEU A 634 -13.89 1.61 7.29
N ASN A 635 -13.65 2.34 8.38
CA ASN A 635 -14.68 3.01 9.18
C ASN A 635 -14.13 4.30 9.81
N ASP A 636 -15.00 5.13 10.37
CA ASP A 636 -14.64 6.44 10.92
C ASP A 636 -13.53 6.38 11.99
N VAL A 637 -13.61 5.42 12.91
CA VAL A 637 -12.61 5.25 13.98
C VAL A 637 -11.26 4.75 13.41
N HIS A 638 -11.26 3.96 12.35
CA HIS A 638 -10.04 3.59 11.64
C HIS A 638 -9.32 4.81 11.03
N ILE A 639 -10.08 5.74 10.44
CA ILE A 639 -9.50 6.99 9.90
C ILE A 639 -8.92 7.86 11.03
N LEU A 640 -9.60 7.92 12.18
CA LEU A 640 -9.08 8.59 13.39
C LEU A 640 -7.78 7.95 13.90
N PHE A 641 -7.73 6.62 13.95
CA PHE A 641 -6.55 5.85 14.36
C PHE A 641 -5.34 6.09 13.42
N LEU A 642 -5.55 6.07 12.11
CA LEU A 642 -4.48 6.39 11.14
C LEU A 642 -3.98 7.82 11.29
N TYR A 643 -4.87 8.80 11.49
CA TYR A 643 -4.48 10.19 11.77
C TYR A 643 -3.66 10.31 13.07
N GLN A 644 -4.08 9.66 14.17
CA GLN A 644 -3.32 9.63 15.42
C GLN A 644 -1.95 8.95 15.25
N THR A 645 -1.87 7.89 14.42
CA THR A 645 -0.62 7.18 14.12
C THR A 645 0.36 8.09 13.39
N PHE A 646 -0.13 8.93 12.47
CA PHE A 646 0.66 10.02 11.90
C PHE A 646 1.15 11.01 12.98
N GLN A 647 0.30 11.44 13.93
CA GLN A 647 0.70 12.38 14.98
C GLN A 647 1.87 11.84 15.84
N VAL A 648 1.82 10.58 16.28
CA VAL A 648 2.96 9.98 17.02
C VAL A 648 4.22 9.92 16.14
N GLN A 649 4.09 9.50 14.87
CA GLN A 649 5.24 9.33 13.99
C GLN A 649 5.88 10.65 13.53
N SER A 650 5.10 11.71 13.33
CA SER A 650 5.59 13.08 13.14
C SER A 650 6.53 13.49 14.27
N VAL A 651 6.10 13.26 15.51
CA VAL A 651 6.80 13.67 16.73
C VAL A 651 8.06 12.82 17.00
N PHE A 652 8.03 11.53 16.64
CA PHE A 652 9.15 10.62 16.87
C PHE A 652 10.18 10.59 15.73
N TYR A 653 9.75 10.48 14.46
CA TYR A 653 10.65 10.41 13.31
C TYR A 653 10.94 11.76 12.65
N GLY A 654 10.14 12.79 12.93
CA GLY A 654 10.26 14.14 12.38
C GLY A 654 9.31 14.38 11.21
N ASP A 655 8.91 15.64 11.02
CA ASP A 655 7.97 16.04 9.97
C ASP A 655 8.56 15.89 8.55
N GLN A 656 9.89 15.97 8.43
CA GLN A 656 10.63 15.71 7.19
C GLN A 656 10.80 14.21 6.87
N SER A 657 10.37 13.29 7.76
CA SER A 657 10.56 11.86 7.56
C SER A 657 9.59 11.26 6.55
N LEU A 658 10.10 10.42 5.66
CA LEU A 658 9.30 9.61 4.73
C LEU A 658 8.30 8.69 5.47
N LYS A 659 8.58 8.28 6.71
CA LYS A 659 7.64 7.49 7.53
C LYS A 659 6.39 8.30 7.89
N THR A 660 6.61 9.49 8.47
CA THR A 660 5.57 10.48 8.77
C THR A 660 4.74 10.82 7.53
N TRP A 661 5.44 11.12 6.43
CA TRP A 661 4.83 11.48 5.15
C TRP A 661 3.99 10.32 4.56
N ARG A 662 4.41 9.06 4.73
CA ARG A 662 3.59 7.90 4.34
C ARG A 662 2.37 7.72 5.25
N ARG A 663 2.50 7.82 6.58
CA ARG A 663 1.35 7.58 7.48
C ARG A 663 0.26 8.64 7.38
N LEU A 664 0.58 9.89 7.00
CA LEU A 664 -0.44 10.86 6.60
C LEU A 664 -1.14 10.49 5.29
N ASN A 665 -0.41 9.86 4.35
CA ASN A 665 -0.99 9.36 3.11
C ASN A 665 -2.03 8.27 3.38
N ASP A 666 -1.73 7.33 4.28
CA ASP A 666 -2.65 6.23 4.59
C ASP A 666 -3.99 6.75 5.16
N ALA A 667 -3.93 7.74 6.06
CA ALA A 667 -5.12 8.40 6.60
C ALA A 667 -5.91 9.18 5.53
N ALA A 668 -5.22 9.87 4.61
CA ALA A 668 -5.85 10.56 3.48
C ALA A 668 -6.49 9.58 2.49
N CYS A 669 -5.83 8.48 2.16
CA CYS A 669 -6.38 7.41 1.32
C CYS A 669 -7.63 6.78 1.95
N ALA A 670 -7.63 6.51 3.27
CA ALA A 670 -8.79 6.00 3.98
C ALA A 670 -9.96 7.01 3.98
N LEU A 671 -9.70 8.31 4.16
CA LEU A 671 -10.71 9.36 4.02
C LEU A 671 -11.33 9.40 2.61
N LEU A 672 -10.50 9.32 1.57
CA LEU A 672 -10.94 9.34 0.18
C LEU A 672 -11.76 8.08 -0.14
N ALA A 673 -11.26 6.90 0.24
CA ALA A 673 -11.95 5.62 0.09
C ALA A 673 -13.27 5.58 0.87
N ALA A 674 -13.38 6.25 2.03
CA ALA A 674 -14.65 6.36 2.77
C ALA A 674 -15.65 7.37 2.16
N GLY A 675 -15.33 7.99 1.00
CA GLY A 675 -16.23 8.91 0.30
C GLY A 675 -16.40 10.29 0.94
N LEU A 676 -15.63 10.60 2.00
CA LEU A 676 -15.78 11.83 2.77
C LEU A 676 -15.39 13.11 2.00
N HIS A 677 -14.95 12.98 0.74
CA HIS A 677 -14.60 14.10 -0.13
C HIS A 677 -15.75 14.58 -1.02
N GLU A 678 -16.83 13.81 -1.20
CA GLU A 678 -17.86 14.09 -2.22
C GLU A 678 -19.06 14.89 -1.71
N SER A 679 -19.72 14.45 -0.63
CA SER A 679 -20.70 15.27 0.09
C SER A 679 -20.99 14.72 1.48
N ILE A 680 -20.42 15.34 2.51
CA ILE A 680 -20.77 15.07 3.92
C ILE A 680 -22.08 15.82 4.28
N GLN A 681 -23.15 15.47 3.58
CA GLN A 681 -24.52 15.86 3.89
C GLN A 681 -25.20 14.84 4.82
N GLU A 682 -26.46 15.10 5.15
CA GLU A 682 -27.38 14.12 5.74
C GLU A 682 -28.13 13.38 4.62
N PRO A 683 -27.64 12.23 4.10
CA PRO A 683 -28.55 11.25 3.52
C PRO A 683 -29.50 10.77 4.63
N CYS A 684 -30.65 10.20 4.26
CA CYS A 684 -31.75 9.92 5.21
C CYS A 684 -31.40 8.97 6.37
N ASP A 685 -30.24 8.31 6.35
CA ASP A 685 -29.88 7.14 7.14
C ASP A 685 -28.66 7.35 8.07
N ILE A 686 -28.01 8.53 8.09
CA ILE A 686 -26.85 8.82 8.97
C ILE A 686 -27.28 9.73 10.12
N PRO A 687 -26.89 9.46 11.39
CA PRO A 687 -27.22 10.32 12.52
C PRO A 687 -26.38 11.62 12.54
N PHE A 688 -26.98 12.71 13.05
CA PHE A 688 -26.40 14.05 13.09
C PHE A 688 -24.97 14.11 13.65
N PHE A 689 -24.70 13.46 14.78
CA PHE A 689 -23.37 13.52 15.40
C PHE A 689 -22.28 12.93 14.49
N LEU A 690 -22.58 11.85 13.74
CA LEU A 690 -21.62 11.20 12.87
C LEU A 690 -21.35 12.03 11.61
N VAL A 691 -22.36 12.77 11.11
CA VAL A 691 -22.18 13.77 10.05
C VAL A 691 -21.21 14.87 10.51
N GLU A 692 -21.36 15.39 11.73
CA GLU A 692 -20.43 16.40 12.28
C GLU A 692 -19.03 15.85 12.55
N VAL A 693 -18.92 14.62 13.07
CA VAL A 693 -17.65 13.92 13.23
C VAL A 693 -16.94 13.76 11.89
N ARG A 694 -17.64 13.33 10.84
CA ARG A 694 -17.08 13.20 9.48
C ARG A 694 -16.59 14.54 8.92
N LYS A 695 -17.35 15.63 9.12
CA LYS A 695 -16.89 17.00 8.76
C LYS A 695 -15.62 17.39 9.52
N ARG A 696 -15.50 17.03 10.81
CA ARG A 696 -14.30 17.26 11.62
C ARG A 696 -13.11 16.39 11.18
N ILE A 697 -13.32 15.11 10.84
CA ILE A 697 -12.30 14.21 10.27
C ILE A 697 -11.73 14.83 8.98
N PHE A 698 -12.61 15.19 8.04
CA PHE A 698 -12.22 15.82 6.78
C PHE A 698 -11.44 17.12 7.03
N SER A 699 -12.02 18.01 7.83
CA SER A 699 -11.44 19.33 8.13
C SER A 699 -10.03 19.22 8.72
N ARG A 700 -9.80 18.28 9.64
CA ARG A 700 -8.49 18.10 10.27
C ARG A 700 -7.47 17.46 9.32
N LEU A 701 -7.85 16.42 8.56
CA LEU A 701 -6.94 15.75 7.62
C LEU A 701 -6.57 16.64 6.42
N TYR A 702 -7.52 17.39 5.86
CA TYR A 702 -7.24 18.39 4.83
C TYR A 702 -6.32 19.51 5.39
N SER A 703 -6.66 20.08 6.54
CA SER A 703 -5.90 21.21 7.10
C SER A 703 -4.46 20.85 7.50
N ILE A 704 -4.22 19.61 7.97
CA ILE A 704 -2.86 19.13 8.27
C ILE A 704 -2.08 18.81 7.00
N ASP A 705 -2.72 18.23 5.97
CA ASP A 705 -2.07 17.91 4.69
C ASP A 705 -1.58 19.16 3.97
N ILE A 706 -2.44 20.19 3.84
CA ILE A 706 -2.01 21.50 3.30
C ILE A 706 -0.87 22.08 4.15
N SER A 707 -0.96 22.04 5.48
CA SER A 707 0.07 22.63 6.35
C SER A 707 1.42 21.89 6.26
N LEU A 708 1.41 20.57 6.12
CA LEU A 708 2.64 19.78 5.93
C LEU A 708 3.19 19.93 4.50
N ALA A 709 2.31 20.05 3.50
CA ALA A 709 2.68 20.34 2.11
C ALA A 709 3.38 21.70 1.99
N THR A 710 2.82 22.75 2.61
CA THR A 710 3.45 24.07 2.75
C THR A 710 4.78 23.99 3.51
N PHE A 711 4.85 23.27 4.63
CA PHE A 711 6.08 23.14 5.42
C PHE A 711 7.21 22.37 4.69
N LEU A 712 6.87 21.51 3.72
CA LEU A 712 7.85 20.69 3.01
C LEU A 712 8.19 21.20 1.59
N GLY A 713 7.56 22.28 1.12
CA GLY A 713 7.70 22.76 -0.26
C GLY A 713 7.19 21.75 -1.30
N ARG A 714 6.06 21.07 -1.03
CA ARG A 714 5.57 19.93 -1.85
C ARG A 714 4.09 20.06 -2.20
N PRO A 715 3.61 19.42 -3.29
CA PRO A 715 2.18 19.29 -3.55
C PRO A 715 1.45 18.56 -2.40
N PRO A 716 0.21 18.96 -2.07
CA PRO A 716 -0.65 18.22 -1.15
C PRO A 716 -1.19 16.93 -1.80
N ARG A 717 -1.73 16.03 -0.97
CA ARG A 717 -2.45 14.82 -1.39
C ARG A 717 -3.92 15.13 -1.65
N MET A 718 -4.51 15.96 -0.78
CA MET A 718 -5.89 16.40 -0.85
C MET A 718 -5.93 17.79 -1.47
N SER A 719 -6.57 17.92 -2.64
CA SER A 719 -6.87 19.22 -3.25
C SER A 719 -8.37 19.53 -3.17
N LYS A 720 -8.71 20.77 -2.81
CA LYS A 720 -10.10 21.24 -2.81
C LYS A 720 -10.76 21.19 -4.19
N LYS A 721 -9.97 21.11 -5.27
CA LYS A 721 -10.48 20.92 -6.65
C LYS A 721 -11.19 19.57 -6.85
N PHE A 722 -10.93 18.60 -5.97
CA PHE A 722 -11.56 17.27 -5.96
C PHE A 722 -12.33 16.97 -4.65
N CYS A 723 -12.60 17.99 -3.82
CA CYS A 723 -13.27 17.81 -2.53
C CYS A 723 -14.38 18.85 -2.29
N CYS A 724 -15.60 18.41 -2.02
CA CYS A 724 -16.69 19.26 -1.55
C CYS A 724 -16.54 19.56 -0.05
N ILE A 725 -15.72 20.56 0.27
CA ILE A 725 -15.41 20.94 1.66
C ILE A 725 -16.68 21.45 2.37
N LYS A 726 -17.18 20.67 3.35
CA LYS A 726 -18.25 21.07 4.27
C LYS A 726 -17.66 21.33 5.65
N LEU A 727 -17.74 22.57 6.13
CA LEU A 727 -17.24 22.95 7.45
C LEU A 727 -18.12 22.35 8.57
N PRO A 728 -17.55 21.81 9.65
CA PRO A 728 -18.29 21.36 10.83
C PRO A 728 -18.91 22.55 11.55
N LEU A 729 -19.97 22.33 12.31
CA LEU A 729 -20.66 23.35 13.10
C LEU A 729 -19.86 23.73 14.36
N ASP A 730 -20.02 24.97 14.80
CA ASP A 730 -19.33 25.55 15.95
C ASP A 730 -19.95 25.16 17.31
N ILE A 731 -20.20 23.86 17.48
CA ILE A 731 -20.87 23.26 18.64
C ILE A 731 -19.88 22.57 19.60
N ASP A 732 -20.22 22.60 20.89
CA ASP A 732 -19.58 21.78 21.93
C ASP A 732 -19.88 20.30 21.67
N GLU A 733 -18.93 19.39 21.94
CA GLU A 733 -19.09 17.96 21.66
C GLU A 733 -20.19 17.30 22.52
N LYS A 734 -20.59 17.92 23.64
CA LYS A 734 -21.78 17.53 24.41
C LYS A 734 -23.07 17.60 23.59
N CYS A 735 -23.10 18.39 22.50
CA CYS A 735 -24.26 18.48 21.62
C CYS A 735 -24.52 17.18 20.84
N TYR A 736 -23.53 16.30 20.70
CA TYR A 736 -23.67 15.00 20.02
C TYR A 736 -24.60 14.03 20.77
N SER A 737 -24.77 14.19 22.08
CA SER A 737 -25.71 13.40 22.89
C SER A 737 -27.13 13.97 22.91
N LEU A 738 -27.38 15.11 22.23
CA LEU A 738 -28.70 15.76 22.21
C LEU A 738 -29.54 15.25 21.04
N SER A 739 -30.85 15.20 21.25
CA SER A 739 -31.83 14.80 20.24
C SER A 739 -33.10 15.65 20.34
N GLY A 740 -33.94 15.58 19.30
CA GLY A 740 -35.22 16.28 19.23
C GLY A 740 -35.10 17.79 19.45
N THR A 741 -36.09 18.36 20.16
CA THR A 741 -36.21 19.81 20.41
C THR A 741 -35.01 20.42 21.13
N THR A 742 -34.30 19.65 21.96
CA THR A 742 -33.12 20.14 22.67
C THR A 742 -31.96 20.37 21.71
N LEU A 743 -31.76 19.48 20.73
CA LEU A 743 -30.77 19.69 19.67
C LEU A 743 -31.17 20.85 18.77
N SER A 744 -32.44 20.94 18.35
CA SER A 744 -32.94 22.06 17.54
C SER A 744 -32.62 23.42 18.17
N ARG A 745 -32.85 23.58 19.48
CA ARG A 745 -32.56 24.81 20.23
C ARG A 745 -31.07 25.16 20.30
N GLU A 746 -30.15 24.19 20.25
CA GLU A 746 -28.72 24.48 20.17
C GLU A 746 -28.30 24.86 18.74
N LEU A 747 -28.94 24.29 17.71
CA LEU A 747 -28.73 24.65 16.31
C LEU A 747 -29.32 26.04 15.96
N GLU A 748 -30.43 26.43 16.58
CA GLU A 748 -31.03 27.78 16.49
C GLU A 748 -30.12 28.89 17.05
N GLN A 749 -29.09 28.55 17.83
CA GLN A 749 -28.08 29.49 18.32
C GLN A 749 -26.91 29.69 17.36
N LEU A 750 -26.91 29.03 16.20
CA LEU A 750 -25.89 29.20 15.16
C LEU A 750 -26.30 30.28 14.15
N ASP A 751 -25.33 30.98 13.59
CA ASP A 751 -25.55 31.87 12.45
C ASP A 751 -25.72 31.10 11.13
N HIS A 752 -26.05 31.81 10.05
CA HIS A 752 -26.27 31.21 8.72
C HIS A 752 -24.98 30.61 8.10
N ALA A 753 -23.80 30.83 8.69
CA ALA A 753 -22.54 30.19 8.33
C ALA A 753 -22.16 29.02 9.26
N GLY A 754 -22.91 28.78 10.34
CA GLY A 754 -22.68 27.73 11.34
C GLY A 754 -21.71 28.10 12.47
N TRP A 755 -21.43 29.39 12.70
CA TRP A 755 -20.73 29.88 13.90
C TRP A 755 -21.70 30.04 15.08
N ASN A 756 -21.23 29.99 16.33
CA ASN A 756 -22.11 30.22 17.47
C ASN A 756 -22.39 31.72 17.69
N SER A 757 -23.65 32.06 17.97
CA SER A 757 -24.10 33.45 18.21
C SER A 757 -23.99 33.89 19.67
N GLN A 758 -23.62 32.99 20.59
CA GLN A 758 -23.58 33.24 22.04
C GLN A 758 -22.24 33.82 22.53
N GLY A 759 -21.24 33.98 21.64
CA GLY A 759 -19.93 34.52 22.00
C GLY A 759 -18.96 33.51 22.62
N HIS A 760 -19.27 32.21 22.58
CA HIS A 760 -18.41 31.18 23.16
C HIS A 760 -17.18 30.92 22.30
N ILE A 761 -16.00 31.01 22.89
CA ILE A 761 -14.74 30.70 22.20
C ILE A 761 -14.44 29.20 22.38
N ARG A 762 -14.40 28.45 21.26
CA ARG A 762 -14.37 26.98 21.25
C ARG A 762 -13.31 26.44 20.28
N ALA A 763 -12.79 25.24 20.57
CA ALA A 763 -11.88 24.52 19.65
C ALA A 763 -12.54 24.18 18.29
N SER A 764 -13.87 24.05 18.26
CA SER A 764 -14.66 23.91 17.02
C SER A 764 -14.47 25.11 16.07
N ALA A 765 -14.44 26.33 16.60
CA ALA A 765 -14.19 27.54 15.83
C ALA A 765 -12.77 27.55 15.23
N VAL A 766 -11.78 27.10 16.02
CA VAL A 766 -10.39 26.95 15.57
C VAL A 766 -10.28 25.94 14.42
N MET A 767 -10.98 24.81 14.49
CA MET A 767 -10.98 23.80 13.43
C MET A 767 -11.63 24.30 12.13
N ARG A 768 -12.79 24.98 12.23
CA ARG A 768 -13.45 25.66 11.10
C ARG A 768 -12.50 26.66 10.44
N TRP A 769 -11.86 27.52 11.24
CA TRP A 769 -10.92 28.52 10.75
C TRP A 769 -9.65 27.93 10.14
N SER A 770 -9.14 26.83 10.70
CA SER A 770 -7.98 26.10 10.14
C SER A 770 -8.27 25.57 8.73
N THR A 771 -9.52 25.16 8.47
CA THR A 771 -9.96 24.69 7.14
C THR A 771 -10.17 25.85 6.17
N ILE A 772 -10.78 26.95 6.62
CA ILE A 772 -10.91 28.19 5.82
C ILE A 772 -9.52 28.70 5.38
N THR A 773 -8.58 28.79 6.32
CA THR A 773 -7.19 29.22 6.04
C THR A 773 -6.38 28.17 5.28
N ALA A 774 -6.69 26.87 5.38
CA ALA A 774 -6.10 25.84 4.52
C ALA A 774 -6.52 25.99 3.06
N MET A 775 -7.80 26.31 2.78
CA MET A 775 -8.26 26.56 1.40
C MET A 775 -7.54 27.72 0.72
N VAL A 776 -7.18 28.78 1.46
CA VAL A 776 -6.37 29.88 0.93
C VAL A 776 -4.91 29.42 0.74
N ARG A 777 -4.32 28.74 1.74
CA ARG A 777 -2.93 28.26 1.69
C ARG A 777 -2.68 27.22 0.59
N GLU A 778 -3.67 26.42 0.19
CA GLU A 778 -3.57 25.50 -0.96
C GLU A 778 -3.27 26.27 -2.27
N GLU A 779 -4.00 27.35 -2.54
CA GLU A 779 -3.79 28.15 -3.76
C GLU A 779 -2.54 29.03 -3.69
N THR A 780 -2.20 29.53 -2.50
CA THR A 780 -0.91 30.18 -2.28
C THR A 780 0.25 29.22 -2.56
N LEU A 781 0.13 27.95 -2.15
CA LEU A 781 1.12 26.91 -2.42
C LEU A 781 1.17 26.54 -3.92
N GLU A 782 0.03 26.53 -4.63
CA GLU A 782 -0.01 26.40 -6.09
C GLU A 782 0.74 27.55 -6.79
N LEU A 783 0.65 28.79 -6.29
CA LEU A 783 1.42 29.93 -6.82
C LEU A 783 2.92 29.89 -6.46
N LEU A 784 3.30 29.24 -5.37
CA LEU A 784 4.71 29.07 -4.97
C LEU A 784 5.41 27.96 -5.77
N LEU A 785 4.71 26.86 -6.06
CA LEU A 785 5.25 25.70 -6.79
C LEU A 785 5.02 25.77 -8.31
N GLY A 786 4.02 26.52 -8.77
CA GLY A 786 3.53 26.51 -10.16
C GLY A 786 4.26 27.49 -11.08
N GLY A 787 5.20 26.99 -11.87
CA GLY A 787 6.02 27.80 -12.79
C GLY A 787 5.36 28.32 -14.08
N ASN A 788 4.03 28.16 -14.27
CA ASN A 788 3.38 28.52 -15.54
C ASN A 788 1.90 28.94 -15.40
N ILE A 789 1.57 29.69 -14.34
CA ILE A 789 0.20 30.13 -14.04
C ILE A 789 -0.09 31.48 -14.72
N SER A 790 -1.11 31.53 -15.59
CA SER A 790 -1.54 32.79 -16.20
C SER A 790 -2.12 33.76 -15.17
N ASN A 791 -1.74 35.04 -15.21
CA ASN A 791 -2.24 36.11 -14.35
C ASN A 791 -1.88 36.00 -12.84
N MET A 792 -0.69 35.47 -12.48
CA MET A 792 -0.25 35.30 -11.09
C MET A 792 -0.46 36.54 -10.20
N HIS A 793 -0.08 37.73 -10.68
CA HIS A 793 -0.27 39.00 -9.97
C HIS A 793 -1.74 39.25 -9.57
N ARG A 794 -2.69 38.89 -10.43
CA ARG A 794 -4.12 39.04 -10.14
C ARG A 794 -4.56 38.04 -9.08
N ARG A 795 -4.19 36.76 -9.20
CA ARG A 795 -4.57 35.75 -8.20
C ARG A 795 -4.00 36.08 -6.81
N ILE A 796 -2.81 36.68 -6.73
CA ILE A 796 -2.22 37.16 -5.46
C ILE A 796 -3.07 38.29 -4.84
N ILE A 797 -3.54 39.25 -5.65
CA ILE A 797 -4.48 40.30 -5.19
C ILE A 797 -5.81 39.69 -4.75
N ASP A 798 -6.35 38.74 -5.53
CA ASP A 798 -7.61 38.06 -5.20
C ASP A 798 -7.48 37.27 -3.87
N LEU A 799 -6.36 36.56 -3.63
CA LEU A 799 -6.08 35.84 -2.38
C LEU A 799 -5.90 36.77 -1.17
N HIS A 800 -5.29 37.95 -1.36
CA HIS A 800 -5.25 39.00 -0.33
C HIS A 800 -6.66 39.48 0.04
N HIS A 801 -7.56 39.62 -0.93
CA HIS A 801 -8.95 39.97 -0.68
C HIS A 801 -9.68 38.83 0.03
N GLU A 802 -9.53 37.58 -0.42
CA GLU A 802 -10.15 36.39 0.20
C GLU A 802 -9.74 36.20 1.67
N ILE A 803 -8.46 36.32 2.02
CA ILE A 803 -8.02 36.15 3.42
C ILE A 803 -8.48 37.30 4.32
N SER A 804 -8.50 38.53 3.79
CA SER A 804 -8.99 39.70 4.53
C SER A 804 -10.50 39.65 4.73
N GLN A 805 -11.26 39.30 3.70
CA GLN A 805 -12.71 39.12 3.77
C GLN A 805 -13.08 37.96 4.70
N ALA A 806 -12.33 36.85 4.68
CA ALA A 806 -12.52 35.74 5.62
C ALA A 806 -12.28 36.18 7.08
N TRP A 807 -11.30 37.04 7.34
CA TRP A 807 -11.06 37.63 8.65
C TRP A 807 -12.11 38.69 9.03
N GLU A 808 -12.65 39.44 8.08
CA GLU A 808 -13.75 40.40 8.31
C GLU A 808 -15.09 39.72 8.59
N ASN A 809 -15.32 38.54 8.02
CA ASN A 809 -16.51 37.71 8.22
C ASN A 809 -16.44 36.82 9.49
N LEU A 810 -15.31 36.76 10.20
CA LEU A 810 -15.25 36.08 11.49
C LEU A 810 -16.11 36.82 12.54
N PRO A 811 -16.89 36.10 13.38
CA PRO A 811 -17.58 36.69 14.54
C PRO A 811 -16.64 37.55 15.39
N SER A 812 -17.12 38.70 15.86
CA SER A 812 -16.30 39.71 16.56
C SER A 812 -15.53 39.15 17.75
N PHE A 813 -16.16 38.28 18.55
CA PHE A 813 -15.55 37.65 19.72
C PHE A 813 -14.39 36.67 19.41
N LEU A 814 -14.22 36.26 18.14
CA LEU A 814 -13.08 35.45 17.69
C LEU A 814 -11.89 36.29 17.17
N ARG A 815 -12.06 37.61 17.00
CA ARG A 815 -11.09 38.49 16.32
C ARG A 815 -10.24 39.31 17.30
N ALA A 816 -9.46 38.65 18.12
CA ALA A 816 -8.56 39.32 19.07
C ALA A 816 -7.38 40.03 18.36
N SER A 817 -7.15 41.29 18.73
CA SER A 817 -5.87 41.98 18.46
C SER A 817 -4.75 41.45 19.36
N SER A 818 -3.49 41.81 19.07
CA SER A 818 -2.34 41.39 19.91
C SER A 818 -2.39 41.92 21.35
N HIS A 819 -3.19 42.96 21.68
CA HIS A 819 -3.25 43.50 23.03
C HIS A 819 -4.42 42.95 23.86
N GLU A 820 -5.56 42.64 23.23
CA GLU A 820 -6.72 41.99 23.88
C GLU A 820 -6.49 40.49 24.15
N LEU A 821 -5.56 39.87 23.41
CA LEU A 821 -5.33 38.42 23.43
C LEU A 821 -4.81 37.90 24.78
N TRP A 822 -4.09 38.74 25.53
CA TRP A 822 -3.49 38.41 26.83
C TRP A 822 -4.23 39.05 28.01
N ASP A 823 -5.52 39.33 27.84
CA ASP A 823 -6.41 39.85 28.88
C ASP A 823 -6.59 38.83 30.02
N VAL A 824 -6.38 39.29 31.25
CA VAL A 824 -6.33 38.46 32.47
C VAL A 824 -7.73 37.95 32.86
N GLU A 825 -8.80 38.58 32.37
CA GLU A 825 -10.18 38.16 32.66
C GLU A 825 -10.63 36.91 31.86
N LYS A 826 -9.87 36.50 30.82
CA LYS A 826 -10.27 35.38 29.94
C LYS A 826 -9.78 34.00 30.42
N PRO A 827 -10.59 32.94 30.29
CA PRO A 827 -10.13 31.57 30.50
C PRO A 827 -8.96 31.23 29.56
N ARG A 828 -7.95 30.52 30.07
CA ARG A 828 -6.74 30.14 29.30
C ARG A 828 -7.07 29.40 28.00
N THR A 829 -8.04 28.50 28.05
CA THR A 829 -8.58 27.75 26.89
C THR A 829 -9.15 28.63 25.79
N GLU A 830 -9.69 29.81 26.15
CA GLU A 830 -10.22 30.77 25.18
C GLU A 830 -9.10 31.63 24.58
N MET A 831 -8.16 32.11 25.41
CA MET A 831 -6.96 32.82 24.94
C MET A 831 -6.16 31.96 23.94
N GLU A 832 -6.03 30.66 24.20
CA GLU A 832 -5.42 29.68 23.30
C GLU A 832 -6.13 29.61 21.94
N CYS A 833 -7.46 29.50 21.93
CA CYS A 833 -8.24 29.45 20.69
C CYS A 833 -8.07 30.73 19.86
N LEU A 834 -8.15 31.91 20.51
CA LEU A 834 -7.92 33.21 19.90
C LEU A 834 -6.50 33.31 19.31
N HIS A 835 -5.50 32.82 20.04
CA HIS A 835 -4.11 32.80 19.60
C HIS A 835 -3.91 31.88 18.38
N MET A 836 -4.55 30.73 18.34
CA MET A 836 -4.48 29.84 17.20
C MET A 836 -5.16 30.43 15.95
N ILE A 837 -6.33 31.06 16.12
CA ILE A 837 -7.04 31.77 15.05
C ILE A 837 -6.15 32.88 14.47
N ARG A 838 -5.47 33.65 15.34
CA ARG A 838 -4.53 34.71 14.96
C ARG A 838 -3.29 34.18 14.23
N ILE A 839 -2.65 33.10 14.72
CA ILE A 839 -1.49 32.49 14.03
C ILE A 839 -1.89 31.98 12.64
N LEU A 840 -3.03 31.28 12.50
CA LEU A 840 -3.46 30.73 11.22
C LEU A 840 -3.76 31.82 10.18
N TYR A 841 -4.31 32.96 10.60
CA TYR A 841 -4.46 34.15 9.77
C TYR A 841 -3.09 34.72 9.34
N LEU A 842 -2.20 34.98 10.30
CA LEU A 842 -0.88 35.57 10.04
C LEU A 842 0.02 34.67 9.17
N GLN A 843 -0.04 33.34 9.35
CA GLN A 843 0.65 32.38 8.49
C GLN A 843 0.15 32.46 7.05
N SER A 844 -1.18 32.53 6.86
CA SER A 844 -1.79 32.61 5.54
C SER A 844 -1.41 33.92 4.83
N ALA A 845 -1.48 35.05 5.53
CA ALA A 845 -1.07 36.35 5.00
C ALA A 845 0.42 36.40 4.64
N PHE A 846 1.30 35.89 5.51
CA PHE A 846 2.74 35.81 5.26
C PHE A 846 3.07 34.97 4.01
N LEU A 847 2.38 33.86 3.78
CA LEU A 847 2.62 33.02 2.60
C LEU A 847 2.18 33.71 1.30
N ILE A 848 1.09 34.49 1.31
CA ILE A 848 0.63 35.26 0.14
C ILE A 848 1.66 36.37 -0.17
N GLU A 849 2.19 37.04 0.85
CA GLU A 849 3.26 38.02 0.71
C GLU A 849 4.59 37.39 0.22
N TRP A 850 4.87 36.14 0.60
CA TRP A 850 6.02 35.39 0.09
C TRP A 850 5.84 35.08 -1.41
N ALA A 851 4.64 34.70 -1.84
CA ALA A 851 4.33 34.53 -3.26
C ALA A 851 4.41 35.88 -4.02
N ALA A 852 3.92 36.97 -3.43
CA ALA A 852 4.04 38.32 -3.98
C ALA A 852 5.52 38.73 -4.20
N TRP A 853 6.37 38.44 -3.22
CA TRP A 853 7.81 38.72 -3.29
C TRP A 853 8.55 37.81 -4.30
N ARG A 854 8.30 36.49 -4.28
CA ARG A 854 8.89 35.51 -5.20
C ARG A 854 8.57 35.83 -6.66
N HIS A 855 7.39 36.42 -6.92
CA HIS A 855 6.95 36.88 -8.25
C HIS A 855 7.17 38.38 -8.52
N GLY A 856 7.93 39.07 -7.67
CA GLY A 856 8.48 40.40 -7.95
C GLY A 856 7.50 41.59 -7.86
N ILE A 857 6.40 41.46 -7.10
CA ILE A 857 5.41 42.54 -6.93
C ILE A 857 6.01 43.69 -6.11
N GLU A 858 6.05 44.90 -6.67
CA GLU A 858 6.78 46.06 -6.12
C GLU A 858 6.30 46.58 -4.74
N HIS A 859 5.20 46.04 -4.20
CA HIS A 859 4.51 46.54 -3.00
C HIS A 859 4.20 45.47 -1.94
N SER A 860 4.86 44.30 -1.97
CA SER A 860 4.71 43.28 -0.91
C SER A 860 5.11 43.82 0.48
N SER A 861 4.39 43.41 1.53
CA SER A 861 4.71 43.67 2.94
C SER A 861 5.36 42.48 3.64
N LEU A 862 6.15 41.68 2.90
CA LEU A 862 6.71 40.40 3.35
C LEU A 862 7.44 40.48 4.70
N PHE A 863 8.37 41.42 4.89
CA PHE A 863 9.17 41.44 6.11
C PHE A 863 8.34 41.97 7.29
N GLN A 864 7.43 42.90 7.04
CA GLN A 864 6.47 43.38 8.04
C GLN A 864 5.40 42.32 8.42
N SER A 865 5.05 41.42 7.50
CA SER A 865 4.15 40.28 7.77
C SER A 865 4.87 39.11 8.44
N ALA A 866 6.13 38.85 8.07
CA ALA A 866 7.03 37.94 8.78
C ALA A 866 7.25 38.39 10.23
N MET A 867 7.45 39.71 10.46
CA MET A 867 7.55 40.31 11.80
C MET A 867 6.30 40.03 12.64
N LYS A 868 5.10 40.29 12.11
CA LYS A 868 3.83 40.02 12.82
C LYS A 868 3.70 38.53 13.20
N LEU A 869 4.11 37.61 12.31
CA LEU A 869 4.05 36.17 12.54
C LEU A 869 5.07 35.71 13.59
N ILE A 870 6.35 36.10 13.49
CA ILE A 870 7.37 35.70 14.47
C ILE A 870 7.09 36.29 15.85
N CYS A 871 6.59 37.53 15.95
CA CYS A 871 6.16 38.11 17.24
C CYS A 871 5.03 37.29 17.87
N SER A 872 4.02 36.87 17.10
CA SER A 872 2.92 36.06 17.64
C SER A 872 3.41 34.69 18.15
N VAL A 873 4.32 34.02 17.44
CA VAL A 873 4.87 32.73 17.89
C VAL A 873 5.81 32.93 19.09
N ASN A 874 6.64 33.97 19.12
CA ASN A 874 7.47 34.34 20.27
C ASN A 874 6.62 34.62 21.51
N ASP A 875 5.51 35.34 21.37
CA ASP A 875 4.55 35.60 22.46
C ASP A 875 4.03 34.30 23.09
N ALA A 876 3.77 33.27 22.28
CA ALA A 876 3.36 31.94 22.75
C ALA A 876 4.51 31.15 23.41
N LEU A 877 5.73 31.20 22.87
CA LEU A 877 6.90 30.52 23.45
C LEU A 877 7.27 31.07 24.84
N VAL A 878 7.20 32.39 24.99
CA VAL A 878 7.45 33.11 26.25
C VAL A 878 6.35 32.80 27.27
N ARG A 879 5.07 32.89 26.88
CA ARG A 879 3.91 32.70 27.78
C ARG A 879 3.32 31.28 27.77
N ARG A 880 4.04 30.26 27.30
CA ARG A 880 3.56 28.87 27.18
C ARG A 880 2.86 28.30 28.43
N GLU A 881 3.24 28.73 29.63
CA GLU A 881 2.62 28.30 30.90
C GLU A 881 1.20 28.85 31.11
N GLN A 882 0.80 29.85 30.34
CA GLN A 882 -0.56 30.38 30.22
C GLN A 882 -1.37 29.64 29.13
N LEU A 883 -0.72 28.79 28.32
CA LEU A 883 -1.30 28.01 27.23
C LEU A 883 -1.23 26.49 27.57
N PRO A 884 -2.05 25.98 28.51
CA PRO A 884 -1.94 24.62 29.04
C PRO A 884 -2.21 23.50 28.03
N ASN A 885 -2.92 23.79 26.94
CA ASN A 885 -3.29 22.87 25.87
C ASN A 885 -2.41 23.03 24.63
N LEU A 886 -1.70 24.16 24.48
CA LEU A 886 -0.70 24.34 23.43
C LEU A 886 0.62 23.65 23.83
N GLY A 887 0.57 22.32 23.94
CA GLY A 887 1.68 21.47 24.37
C GLY A 887 2.94 21.60 23.51
N PHE A 888 4.07 21.11 24.03
CA PHE A 888 5.39 21.21 23.39
C PHE A 888 5.39 20.77 21.92
N ILE A 889 4.58 19.76 21.56
CA ILE A 889 4.43 19.28 20.19
C ILE A 889 3.81 20.35 19.29
N SER A 890 2.69 20.95 19.69
CA SER A 890 2.02 21.99 18.89
C SER A 890 2.88 23.25 18.80
N LEU A 891 3.50 23.69 19.90
CA LEU A 891 4.46 24.81 19.89
C LEU A 891 5.65 24.56 18.94
N ALA A 892 6.24 23.37 18.97
CA ALA A 892 7.30 22.98 18.03
C ALA A 892 6.80 23.04 16.58
N TRP A 893 5.59 22.54 16.30
CA TRP A 893 5.01 22.57 14.96
C TRP A 893 4.69 23.99 14.48
N ARG A 894 4.29 24.92 15.36
CA ARG A 894 4.17 26.36 15.03
C ARG A 894 5.51 27.01 14.78
N VAL A 895 6.57 26.68 15.51
CA VAL A 895 7.89 27.20 15.17
C VAL A 895 8.35 26.66 13.81
N ALA A 896 8.23 25.36 13.56
CA ALA A 896 8.63 24.74 12.30
C ALA A 896 7.88 25.28 11.08
N SER A 897 6.54 25.40 11.16
CA SER A 897 5.68 25.78 10.03
C SER A 897 5.39 27.27 9.89
N CYS A 898 5.66 28.10 10.92
CA CYS A 898 5.33 29.53 10.92
C CYS A 898 6.55 30.42 11.23
N ALA A 899 7.28 30.13 12.31
CA ALA A 899 8.36 31.03 12.76
C ALA A 899 9.69 30.83 12.01
N LEU A 900 10.05 29.61 11.62
CA LEU A 900 11.28 29.36 10.83
C LEU A 900 11.23 30.00 9.43
N PRO A 901 10.13 29.91 8.65
CA PRO A 901 10.02 30.62 7.38
C PRO A 901 10.09 32.14 7.55
N ALA A 902 9.36 32.68 8.53
CA ALA A 902 9.40 34.11 8.85
C ALA A 902 10.80 34.57 9.28
N ALA A 903 11.50 33.78 10.09
CA ALA A 903 12.88 34.03 10.47
C ALA A 903 13.85 33.96 9.28
N GLY A 904 13.58 33.09 8.29
CA GLY A 904 14.30 33.04 7.01
C GLY A 904 14.19 34.34 6.21
N ALA A 905 12.96 34.82 5.95
CA ALA A 905 12.73 36.11 5.31
C ALA A 905 13.42 37.26 6.07
N LEU A 906 13.29 37.28 7.40
CA LEU A 906 13.87 38.32 8.25
C LEU A 906 15.42 38.27 8.30
N ALA A 907 16.02 37.08 8.22
CA ALA A 907 17.47 36.91 8.06
C ALA A 907 17.94 37.43 6.68
N LEU A 908 17.22 37.12 5.60
CA LEU A 908 17.51 37.65 4.26
C LEU A 908 17.41 39.19 4.24
N TYR A 909 16.39 39.78 4.85
CA TYR A 909 16.25 41.23 5.02
C TYR A 909 17.44 41.85 5.77
N LEU A 910 17.93 41.19 6.82
CA LEU A 910 19.09 41.67 7.57
C LEU A 910 20.40 41.59 6.75
N LEU A 911 20.56 40.58 5.89
CA LEU A 911 21.75 40.38 5.06
C LEU A 911 21.80 41.25 3.80
N GLN A 912 20.66 41.80 3.33
CA GLN A 912 20.62 42.64 2.12
C GLN A 912 21.34 43.99 2.32
N PRO A 913 22.29 44.38 1.44
CA PRO A 913 22.89 45.72 1.48
C PRO A 913 21.89 46.81 1.15
N SER A 914 21.91 47.91 1.92
CA SER A 914 20.98 49.05 1.80
C SER A 914 20.94 49.72 0.41
N SER A 915 21.95 49.47 -0.42
CA SER A 915 22.11 49.99 -1.79
C SER A 915 21.77 48.98 -2.90
N ARG A 916 21.30 47.78 -2.57
CA ARG A 916 20.95 46.71 -3.54
C ARG A 916 19.52 46.17 -3.43
N CYS A 917 18.67 46.70 -2.55
CA CYS A 917 17.30 46.24 -2.44
C CYS A 917 16.51 46.55 -3.72
N ARG A 918 16.10 45.51 -4.46
CA ARG A 918 15.34 45.65 -5.74
C ARG A 918 13.92 46.17 -5.53
N PHE A 919 13.36 46.01 -4.34
CA PHE A 919 11.95 46.28 -4.04
C PHE A 919 11.85 47.31 -2.91
N LYS A 920 10.92 48.25 -3.03
CA LYS A 920 10.65 49.26 -1.99
C LYS A 920 9.47 48.82 -1.15
N GLU A 921 9.74 48.01 -0.12
CA GLU A 921 8.73 47.70 0.90
C GLU A 921 8.17 48.99 1.51
N LEU A 922 6.85 49.06 1.66
CA LEU A 922 6.13 50.29 2.03
C LEU A 922 6.35 50.72 3.49
N ASP A 923 6.61 49.76 4.38
CA ASP A 923 6.81 49.96 5.82
C ASP A 923 7.72 48.84 6.39
N PRO A 924 9.05 48.91 6.19
CA PRO A 924 9.96 47.83 6.57
C PRO A 924 10.22 47.78 8.09
N PRO A 925 10.27 46.58 8.71
CA PRO A 925 10.46 46.44 10.15
C PRO A 925 11.84 46.93 10.61
N SER A 926 11.91 47.51 11.82
CA SER A 926 13.19 48.01 12.35
C SER A 926 14.19 46.87 12.53
N ARG A 927 15.37 46.98 11.89
CA ARG A 927 16.47 45.98 12.01
C ARG A 927 16.79 45.58 13.45
N ARG A 928 16.64 46.52 14.41
CA ARG A 928 16.76 46.23 15.85
C ARG A 928 15.69 45.24 16.34
N GLN A 929 14.42 45.50 16.04
CA GLN A 929 13.30 44.62 16.42
C GLN A 929 13.41 43.25 15.76
N VAL A 930 13.99 43.18 14.56
CA VAL A 930 14.28 41.90 13.88
C VAL A 930 15.31 41.10 14.66
N ILE A 931 16.46 41.70 15.01
CA ILE A 931 17.50 41.04 15.81
C ILE A 931 16.94 40.60 17.17
N GLU A 932 16.18 41.48 17.86
CA GLU A 932 15.54 41.16 19.14
C GLU A 932 14.60 39.93 19.03
N ASN A 933 13.74 39.86 18.01
CA ASN A 933 12.82 38.73 17.84
C ASN A 933 13.50 37.44 17.37
N LEU A 934 14.54 37.53 16.54
CA LEU A 934 15.36 36.37 16.16
C LEU A 934 16.10 35.81 17.39
N SER A 935 16.66 36.68 18.24
CA SER A 935 17.33 36.27 19.49
C SER A 935 16.37 35.58 20.47
N VAL A 936 15.13 36.08 20.61
CA VAL A 936 14.08 35.42 21.41
C VAL A 936 13.77 34.03 20.85
N LEU A 937 13.57 33.91 19.53
CA LEU A 937 13.28 32.60 18.90
C LEU A 937 14.43 31.61 19.14
N ILE A 938 15.67 32.02 18.85
CA ILE A 938 16.90 31.23 19.05
C ILE A 938 17.02 30.72 20.50
N ALA A 939 16.72 31.58 21.49
CA ALA A 939 16.81 31.23 22.91
C ALA A 939 15.73 30.23 23.34
N HIS A 940 14.55 30.27 22.73
CA HIS A 940 13.45 29.35 23.06
C HIS A 940 13.46 28.02 22.26
N MET A 941 14.23 27.91 21.17
CA MET A 941 14.30 26.67 20.37
C MET A 941 14.75 25.45 21.18
N ASP A 942 15.79 25.56 22.02
CA ASP A 942 16.30 24.44 22.83
C ASP A 942 15.25 23.84 23.77
N ILE A 943 14.26 24.65 24.20
CA ILE A 943 13.18 24.22 25.10
C ILE A 943 12.18 23.31 24.36
N LEU A 944 12.13 23.37 23.03
CA LEU A 944 11.16 22.63 22.21
C LEU A 944 11.63 21.22 21.85
N HIS A 945 12.92 20.91 21.86
CA HIS A 945 13.44 19.63 21.33
C HIS A 945 14.51 18.95 22.22
N SER A 946 14.32 17.67 22.51
CA SER A 946 15.37 16.82 23.09
C SER A 946 16.13 16.05 21.99
N PRO A 947 17.37 15.57 22.21
CA PRO A 947 18.17 14.84 21.19
C PRO A 947 17.49 13.60 20.57
N HIS A 948 16.45 13.08 21.20
CA HIS A 948 15.66 11.92 20.78
C HIS A 948 14.30 12.28 20.16
N ASP A 949 14.03 13.56 19.88
CA ASP A 949 12.80 14.01 19.22
C ASP A 949 13.03 14.19 17.73
N GLY A 950 12.03 13.82 16.91
CA GLY A 950 12.23 13.67 15.45
C GLY A 950 12.72 14.93 14.73
N ASN A 951 12.24 16.09 15.15
CA ASN A 951 12.64 17.38 14.59
C ASN A 951 13.95 17.96 15.18
N PHE A 952 14.63 17.27 16.11
CA PHE A 952 15.84 17.79 16.78
C PHE A 952 16.91 18.29 15.80
N LYS A 953 17.12 17.57 14.69
CA LYS A 953 18.08 17.97 13.65
C LYS A 953 17.67 19.26 12.92
N LEU A 954 16.39 19.39 12.55
CA LEU A 954 15.82 20.57 11.90
C LEU A 954 16.04 21.82 12.76
N PHE A 955 15.61 21.78 14.02
CA PHE A 955 15.80 22.91 14.94
C PHE A 955 17.30 23.19 15.18
N SER A 956 18.12 22.16 15.39
CA SER A 956 19.57 22.32 15.60
C SER A 956 20.31 22.87 14.38
N GLN A 957 19.79 22.68 13.16
CA GLN A 957 20.30 23.32 11.94
C GLN A 957 19.83 24.77 11.87
N ALA A 958 18.52 25.00 11.89
CA ALA A 958 17.93 26.34 11.78
C ALA A 958 18.46 27.30 12.86
N LYS A 959 18.62 26.83 14.10
CA LYS A 959 19.18 27.62 15.21
C LYS A 959 20.61 28.08 14.89
N ARG A 960 21.48 27.18 14.42
CA ARG A 960 22.88 27.51 14.05
C ARG A 960 22.95 28.51 12.91
N SER A 961 22.13 28.34 11.87
CA SER A 961 22.09 29.28 10.74
C SER A 961 21.58 30.67 11.17
N LEU A 962 20.51 30.74 11.96
CA LEU A 962 19.98 32.01 12.48
C LEU A 962 20.96 32.69 13.47
N GLN A 963 21.63 31.92 14.34
CA GLN A 963 22.69 32.41 15.21
C GLN A 963 23.83 33.03 14.40
N SER A 964 24.33 32.34 13.37
CA SER A 964 25.42 32.84 12.53
C SER A 964 25.08 34.16 11.82
N VAL A 965 23.81 34.38 11.44
CA VAL A 965 23.35 35.67 10.89
C VAL A 965 23.33 36.76 11.96
N VAL A 966 22.83 36.48 13.17
CA VAL A 966 22.83 37.45 14.28
C VAL A 966 24.26 37.80 14.70
N ASP A 967 25.14 36.82 14.84
CA ASP A 967 26.54 37.02 15.22
C ASP A 967 27.32 37.86 14.20
N MET A 968 27.10 37.63 12.89
CA MET A 968 27.68 38.43 11.81
C MET A 968 27.32 39.93 11.92
N LEU A 969 26.12 40.24 12.43
CA LEU A 969 25.60 41.59 12.53
C LEU A 969 25.94 42.29 13.85
N LEU A 970 26.33 41.52 14.88
CA LEU A 970 26.77 42.02 16.18
C LEU A 970 28.30 42.15 16.30
N GLN A 971 29.06 41.46 15.43
CA GLN A 971 30.51 41.66 15.33
C GLN A 971 30.85 43.08 14.83
N PRO A 972 31.83 43.77 15.43
CA PRO A 972 32.34 45.01 14.87
C PRO A 972 32.92 44.78 13.47
N LEU A 973 32.60 45.65 12.51
CA LEU A 973 33.29 45.72 11.22
C LEU A 973 34.77 45.99 11.47
N ASN A 974 35.60 44.95 11.42
CA ASN A 974 36.99 44.98 11.85
C ASN A 974 37.85 45.81 10.86
N PRO A 975 38.25 47.05 11.20
CA PRO A 975 38.70 48.02 10.20
C PRO A 975 40.22 48.00 10.03
N LEU A 976 40.81 46.80 9.90
CA LEU A 976 42.22 46.58 9.57
C LEU A 976 42.39 45.15 9.02
N GLY A 977 42.54 45.03 7.70
CA GLY A 977 42.64 43.75 6.99
C GLY A 977 43.11 43.85 5.53
N MET A 978 43.66 45.00 5.12
CA MET A 978 44.40 45.10 3.85
C MET A 978 45.85 44.66 4.08
N GLU A 979 46.11 43.36 3.95
CA GLU A 979 47.44 42.88 3.58
C GLU A 979 47.40 42.21 2.21
N THR A 980 48.39 42.52 1.38
CA THR A 980 48.42 42.16 -0.03
C THR A 980 49.10 40.81 -0.24
N SER A 981 48.31 39.76 -0.53
CA SER A 981 48.83 38.50 -1.10
C SER A 981 48.43 38.39 -2.58
N SER A 982 49.30 38.88 -3.47
CA SER A 982 49.10 38.80 -4.92
C SER A 982 49.43 37.41 -5.48
N THR A 983 48.41 36.61 -5.73
CA THR A 983 48.49 35.45 -6.64
C THR A 983 47.37 35.50 -7.66
N SER A 984 47.72 35.27 -8.93
CA SER A 984 46.81 35.40 -10.07
C SER A 984 46.00 34.14 -10.31
N LEU A 985 44.68 34.31 -10.42
CA LEU A 985 43.81 33.37 -11.12
C LEU A 985 42.90 34.16 -12.06
N ASN A 986 43.20 34.10 -13.36
CA ASN A 986 42.27 34.54 -14.39
C ASN A 986 41.15 33.49 -14.45
N ALA A 987 39.95 33.88 -14.04
CA ALA A 987 38.70 33.19 -14.35
C ALA A 987 37.73 34.23 -14.89
N GLU A 988 37.09 33.92 -16.02
CA GLU A 988 36.06 34.77 -16.61
C GLU A 988 34.85 34.85 -15.67
N MET A 989 34.21 36.01 -15.55
CA MET A 989 33.02 36.15 -14.70
C MET A 989 31.86 35.34 -15.30
N PRO A 990 31.25 34.40 -14.56
CA PRO A 990 30.04 33.70 -15.01
C PRO A 990 28.86 34.64 -15.22
N SER A 991 27.85 34.16 -15.95
CA SER A 991 26.54 34.79 -16.08
C SER A 991 25.81 34.90 -14.73
N ALA A 992 24.70 35.64 -14.71
CA ALA A 992 24.03 36.12 -13.50
C ALA A 992 23.18 35.07 -12.77
N ASP A 993 23.71 33.85 -12.60
CA ASP A 993 23.01 32.67 -12.05
C ASP A 993 23.28 32.44 -10.54
N TRP A 994 23.84 33.43 -9.83
CA TRP A 994 24.26 33.32 -8.42
C TRP A 994 23.11 33.32 -7.39
N MET A 995 21.87 32.98 -7.79
CA MET A 995 20.69 32.90 -6.92
C MET A 995 20.26 31.46 -6.58
N VAL A 996 21.21 30.53 -6.49
CA VAL A 996 21.01 29.21 -5.85
C VAL A 996 21.71 29.22 -4.47
N PRO A 997 20.96 29.22 -3.34
CA PRO A 997 21.51 29.57 -2.02
C PRO A 997 22.14 28.40 -1.22
N ASP A 998 22.85 27.48 -1.89
CA ASP A 998 23.49 26.30 -1.27
C ASP A 998 24.41 26.62 -0.08
N CYS A 999 25.00 27.82 -0.02
CA CYS A 999 26.00 28.19 0.97
C CYS A 999 25.50 28.35 2.42
N CYS A 1000 24.18 28.35 2.68
CA CYS A 1000 23.62 28.61 4.01
C CYS A 1000 22.79 27.47 4.62
N GLY A 1001 22.62 26.35 3.91
CA GLY A 1001 21.77 25.23 4.38
C GLY A 1001 20.28 25.58 4.48
N PHE A 1002 19.83 26.56 3.70
CA PHE A 1002 18.45 26.88 3.41
C PHE A 1002 18.26 26.77 1.89
N ASP A 1003 17.65 25.68 1.42
CA ASP A 1003 17.27 25.52 0.00
C ASP A 1003 16.29 26.64 -0.42
N GLY A 1004 16.61 27.37 -1.49
CA GLY A 1004 15.77 28.44 -2.04
C GLY A 1004 14.51 27.96 -2.77
N ASP A 1005 14.38 26.64 -2.95
CA ASP A 1005 13.16 25.97 -3.40
C ASP A 1005 12.44 25.21 -2.26
N PHE A 1006 12.95 25.32 -1.02
CA PHE A 1006 12.27 24.85 0.18
C PHE A 1006 11.51 25.99 0.91
N TRP A 1007 11.88 27.25 0.66
CA TRP A 1007 11.11 28.46 0.99
C TRP A 1007 11.16 29.48 -0.18
#